data_AF-A0A3C2B1Q1-F1
#
_entry.id   AF-A0A3C2B1Q1-F1
#
_cell.length_a   1.000
_cell.length_b   1.000
_cell.length_c   1.000
_cell.angle_alpha   90.00
_cell.angle_beta   90.00
_cell.angle_gamma   90.00
#
_symmetry.space_group_name_H-M   'P 1'
#
loop_
_entity.id
_entity.type
_entity.pdbx_description
1 polymer ?
#
loop_
_entity_poly.entity_id
_entity_poly.type
_entity_poly.pdbx_seq_one_letter_code
_entity_poly.pdbx_strand_id
1 'polypeptide(L)'
;MQTSAPTRSLLRTLSRILAVSREQERPAAQLWPALLTLSESHALQPALWEAGLRRGWWVKLGPDVRQMLEFRLEAGRTHAFLLLESAYEENAHRNSNLLGQMESISSVLGAAGITFEPLKGIYAVQAGWWADPTIRVMRDIDILVPENQAWHAWQLLTEIGYVPVHVRKDPDATQHLPALHLHGAVGSVEIHTALARRRWEHVLPPAHLFSGVIDRDTFAVAHLIANAQLHDEGHLLAKVPLRSLYELATIANGPHRKNIEWGYIEDRFRKATASNALEAYRRLARRLFSCDIPSSRWSPSADARATAAIALSSRPTLASKVEPFAYLPRSLSAHRMSDLYGVDWTWRDRVSHVAGRSRPKKSHLHVSIIKDPGPFGINNHTFLHRLGLDLIDSMTVSVNDYDAQADLVVVFNHLREPVTVNAPENRVIKALHEWHHAPSAADEYSIVYPLAYGPADPRNRFEPLFGPYYVDKPAEFLLNQTQQKQLDRVGFCYSVGSPYRVALSALASVDTLYRDRSTCKWTFGQNHRYWLATENKVSDAYISEKLSDGILLGCFVFYSGSARASEHFHPDCFRDVTGLSPVEVGAVISEAISSSAYSNARETILAERRRLLLERSFAARCRSIIDEGPAARPRRMLLR
;
A
#
# COMPACT_ATOMS: atom_id res chain seq x y z
N MET A 1 -38.13 11.64 11.55
CA MET A 1 -37.35 10.88 10.55
C MET A 1 -37.08 9.48 11.08
N GLN A 2 -37.68 8.43 10.50
CA GLN A 2 -37.33 7.05 10.86
C GLN A 2 -35.93 6.74 10.31
N THR A 3 -34.97 6.49 11.19
CA THR A 3 -33.63 6.04 10.78
C THR A 3 -33.74 4.77 9.93
N SER A 4 -33.12 4.73 8.76
CA SER A 4 -33.04 3.49 7.98
C SER A 4 -32.41 2.36 8.82
N ALA A 5 -32.98 1.16 8.73
CA ALA A 5 -32.54 -0.02 9.48
C ALA A 5 -31.02 -0.35 9.40
N PRO A 6 -30.32 -0.14 8.27
CA PRO A 6 -28.88 -0.46 8.14
C PRO A 6 -28.00 0.35 9.09
N THR A 7 -28.26 1.65 9.24
CA THR A 7 -27.49 2.57 10.09
C THR A 7 -27.64 2.23 11.58
N ARG A 8 -28.80 1.68 11.99
CA ARG A 8 -28.97 1.15 13.36
C ARG A 8 -28.08 -0.07 13.59
N SER A 9 -27.96 -0.92 12.58
CA SER A 9 -27.24 -2.18 12.71
C SER A 9 -25.72 -2.02 12.63
N LEU A 10 -25.18 -1.06 11.88
CA LEU A 10 -23.73 -0.89 11.70
C LEU A 10 -22.95 -0.80 13.02
N LEU A 11 -23.39 0.05 13.95
CA LEU A 11 -22.73 0.18 15.25
C LEU A 11 -22.83 -1.08 16.09
N ARG A 12 -24.01 -1.71 16.14
CA ARG A 12 -24.17 -3.00 16.82
C ARG A 12 -23.28 -4.07 16.20
N THR A 13 -23.11 -4.07 14.87
CA THR A 13 -22.20 -4.95 14.15
C THR A 13 -20.76 -4.73 14.58
N LEU A 14 -20.28 -3.48 14.52
CA LEU A 14 -18.90 -3.14 14.89
C LEU A 14 -18.63 -3.47 16.36
N SER A 15 -19.55 -3.12 17.27
CA SER A 15 -19.45 -3.50 18.68
C SER A 15 -19.48 -5.01 18.91
N ARG A 16 -20.30 -5.77 18.16
CA ARG A 16 -20.32 -7.24 18.23
C ARG A 16 -18.99 -7.85 17.79
N ILE A 17 -18.36 -7.31 16.76
CA ILE A 17 -17.07 -7.79 16.25
C ILE A 17 -15.95 -7.49 17.25
N LEU A 18 -16.04 -6.35 17.94
CA LEU A 18 -15.15 -6.00 19.03
C LEU A 18 -15.52 -6.66 20.38
N ALA A 19 -16.50 -7.57 20.40
CA ALA A 19 -17.00 -8.27 21.59
C ALA A 19 -17.46 -7.34 22.75
N VAL A 20 -17.97 -6.16 22.42
CA VAL A 20 -18.44 -5.16 23.40
C VAL A 20 -19.91 -5.39 23.76
N SER A 21 -20.27 -5.17 25.02
CA SER A 21 -21.63 -5.30 25.57
C SER A 21 -22.68 -4.50 24.76
N ARG A 22 -23.88 -5.08 24.65
CA ARG A 22 -24.97 -4.65 23.75
C ARG A 22 -25.73 -3.39 24.18
N GLU A 23 -25.50 -2.90 25.40
CA GLU A 23 -26.42 -1.97 26.07
C GLU A 23 -26.07 -0.49 25.96
N GLN A 24 -24.88 -0.12 25.47
CA GLN A 24 -24.51 1.29 25.37
C GLN A 24 -24.96 1.93 24.05
N GLU A 25 -25.76 3.00 24.16
CA GLU A 25 -26.22 3.81 23.02
C GLU A 25 -25.11 4.62 22.37
N ARG A 26 -23.93 4.80 22.99
CA ARG A 26 -22.73 5.42 22.42
C ARG A 26 -21.52 4.59 22.84
N PRO A 27 -20.55 4.31 21.95
CA PRO A 27 -19.34 3.60 22.35
C PRO A 27 -18.59 4.32 23.47
N ALA A 28 -18.18 3.57 24.49
CA ALA A 28 -17.30 4.06 25.54
C ALA A 28 -15.98 4.62 24.94
N ALA A 29 -15.39 5.63 25.59
CA ALA A 29 -14.24 6.37 25.07
C ALA A 29 -13.08 5.47 24.63
N GLN A 30 -12.79 4.42 25.39
CA GLN A 30 -11.73 3.45 25.14
C GLN A 30 -11.92 2.58 23.90
N LEU A 31 -13.12 2.55 23.31
CA LEU A 31 -13.42 1.71 22.14
C LEU A 31 -13.24 2.44 20.81
N TRP A 32 -13.17 3.77 20.83
CA TRP A 32 -13.06 4.56 19.60
C TRP A 32 -11.83 4.22 18.76
N PRO A 33 -10.61 4.00 19.32
CA PRO A 33 -9.47 3.61 18.51
C PRO A 33 -9.73 2.34 17.69
N ALA A 34 -10.22 1.28 18.33
CA ALA A 34 -10.53 0.02 17.64
C ALA A 34 -11.66 0.16 16.61
N LEU A 35 -12.71 0.94 16.93
CA LEU A 35 -13.80 1.23 16.00
C LEU A 35 -13.33 2.02 14.78
N LEU A 36 -12.48 3.03 14.98
CA LEU A 36 -11.92 3.83 13.89
C LEU A 36 -11.07 2.97 12.97
N THR A 37 -10.11 2.20 13.53
CA THR A 37 -9.27 1.28 12.75
C THR A 37 -10.10 0.25 11.98
N LEU A 38 -11.12 -0.36 12.61
CA LEU A 38 -11.99 -1.33 11.94
C LEU A 38 -12.85 -0.67 10.85
N SER A 39 -13.38 0.52 11.11
CA SER A 39 -14.17 1.24 10.10
C SER A 39 -13.31 1.70 8.93
N GLU A 40 -12.07 2.14 9.18
CA GLU A 40 -11.12 2.57 8.15
C GLU A 40 -10.70 1.41 7.24
N SER A 41 -10.34 0.27 7.83
CA SER A 41 -9.92 -0.92 7.08
C SER A 41 -11.03 -1.46 6.14
N HIS A 42 -12.28 -1.14 6.43
CA HIS A 42 -13.44 -1.46 5.61
C HIS A 42 -14.07 -0.24 4.91
N ALA A 43 -13.45 0.94 4.95
CA ALA A 43 -13.97 2.17 4.33
C ALA A 43 -15.42 2.50 4.75
N LEU A 44 -15.72 2.36 6.04
CA LEU A 44 -17.02 2.61 6.69
C LEU A 44 -17.02 3.86 7.57
N GLN A 45 -15.94 4.65 7.59
CA GLN A 45 -15.88 5.90 8.36
C GLN A 45 -16.99 6.90 7.99
N PRO A 46 -17.29 7.18 6.70
CA PRO A 46 -18.42 8.05 6.35
C PRO A 46 -19.78 7.50 6.82
N ALA A 47 -19.96 6.18 6.78
CA ALA A 47 -21.17 5.52 7.29
C ALA A 47 -21.28 5.64 8.82
N LEU A 48 -20.15 5.55 9.53
CA LEU A 48 -20.09 5.70 10.98
C LEU A 48 -20.37 7.16 11.39
N TRP A 49 -19.85 8.13 10.65
CA TRP A 49 -20.17 9.56 10.79
C TRP A 49 -21.68 9.81 10.69
N GLU A 50 -22.30 9.35 9.61
CA GLU A 50 -23.72 9.55 9.35
C GLU A 50 -24.58 8.87 10.43
N ALA A 51 -24.14 7.69 10.89
CA ALA A 51 -24.82 6.95 11.94
C ALA A 51 -24.88 7.67 13.29
N GLY A 52 -23.84 8.44 13.65
CA GLY A 52 -23.85 9.24 14.86
C GLY A 52 -24.58 10.57 14.70
N LEU A 53 -24.56 11.19 13.50
CA LEU A 53 -25.40 12.35 13.20
C LEU A 53 -26.89 12.01 13.40
N ARG A 54 -27.36 10.91 12.82
CA ARG A 54 -28.75 10.46 12.97
C ARG A 54 -29.17 10.13 14.40
N ARG A 55 -28.21 9.82 15.26
CA ARG A 55 -28.43 9.54 16.68
C ARG A 55 -28.25 10.76 17.57
N GLY A 56 -27.88 11.91 17.00
CA GLY A 56 -27.59 13.12 17.76
C GLY A 56 -26.35 13.00 18.66
N TRP A 57 -25.44 12.06 18.37
CA TRP A 57 -24.19 11.94 19.14
C TRP A 57 -23.26 13.13 18.91
N TRP A 58 -23.42 13.76 17.76
CA TRP A 58 -22.69 14.94 17.37
C TRP A 58 -23.51 15.80 16.41
N VAL A 59 -23.06 17.05 16.28
CA VAL A 59 -23.62 18.05 15.38
C VAL A 59 -22.51 18.45 14.40
N LYS A 60 -22.87 18.71 13.15
CA LYS A 60 -21.92 19.22 12.16
C LYS A 60 -21.35 20.55 12.65
N LEU A 61 -20.03 20.68 12.72
CA LEU A 61 -19.41 21.93 13.18
C LEU A 61 -19.21 22.88 12.01
N GLY A 62 -19.33 24.19 12.29
CA GLY A 62 -18.88 25.21 11.35
C GLY A 62 -17.35 25.15 11.19
N PRO A 63 -16.81 25.57 10.04
CA PRO A 63 -15.37 25.50 9.74
C PRO A 63 -14.52 26.23 10.80
N ASP A 64 -14.99 27.37 11.30
CA ASP A 64 -14.27 28.15 12.33
C ASP A 64 -14.17 27.39 13.66
N VAL A 65 -15.26 26.74 14.10
CA VAL A 65 -15.29 25.98 15.34
C VAL A 65 -14.41 24.74 15.22
N ARG A 66 -14.42 24.09 14.05
CA ARG A 66 -13.56 22.95 13.75
C ARG A 66 -12.09 23.35 13.81
N GLN A 67 -11.69 24.42 13.13
CA GLN A 67 -10.31 24.91 13.15
C GLN A 67 -9.87 25.27 14.57
N MET A 68 -10.75 25.90 15.35
CA MET A 68 -10.48 26.21 16.77
C MET A 68 -10.27 24.93 17.60
N LEU A 69 -11.08 23.89 17.39
CA LEU A 69 -10.91 22.62 18.10
C LEU A 69 -9.64 21.89 17.68
N GLU A 70 -9.33 21.84 16.39
CA GLU A 70 -8.09 21.25 15.87
C GLU A 70 -6.85 21.96 16.44
N PHE A 71 -6.89 23.28 16.59
CA PHE A 71 -5.82 24.05 17.21
C PHE A 71 -5.66 23.77 18.71
N ARG A 72 -6.77 23.55 19.43
CA ARG A 72 -6.76 23.30 20.88
C ARG A 72 -6.44 21.87 21.26
N LEU A 73 -6.62 20.91 20.36
CA LEU A 73 -6.26 19.52 20.60
C LEU A 73 -4.73 19.36 20.55
N GLU A 74 -4.17 18.69 21.56
CA GLU A 74 -2.74 18.37 21.59
C GLU A 74 -2.33 17.66 20.28
N ALA A 75 -1.19 18.06 19.71
CA ALA A 75 -0.63 17.41 18.53
C ALA A 75 -0.50 15.89 18.76
N GLY A 76 -1.27 15.11 17.99
CA GLY A 76 -1.33 13.64 18.10
C GLY A 76 -2.61 13.09 18.74
N ARG A 77 -3.51 13.93 19.27
CA ARG A 77 -4.83 13.52 19.78
C ARG A 77 -5.95 14.01 18.85
N THR A 78 -6.24 13.29 17.79
CA THR A 78 -7.42 13.60 16.97
C THR A 78 -8.67 12.98 17.59
N HIS A 79 -9.65 13.80 17.92
CA HIS A 79 -10.92 13.32 18.45
C HIS A 79 -11.67 12.52 17.37
N ALA A 80 -12.27 11.37 17.73
CA ALA A 80 -12.93 10.47 16.78
C ALA A 80 -13.97 11.18 15.89
N PHE A 81 -14.68 12.15 16.48
CA PHE A 81 -15.62 13.02 15.78
C PHE A 81 -14.97 13.74 14.58
N LEU A 82 -13.83 14.42 14.78
CA LEU A 82 -13.17 15.20 13.73
C LEU A 82 -12.65 14.29 12.61
N LEU A 83 -12.09 13.13 12.95
CA LEU A 83 -11.66 12.14 11.97
C LEU A 83 -12.80 11.65 11.08
N LEU A 84 -13.95 11.35 11.70
CA LEU A 84 -15.13 10.86 10.99
C LEU A 84 -15.78 11.95 10.13
N GLU A 85 -15.82 13.20 10.59
CA GLU A 85 -16.28 14.35 9.81
C GLU A 85 -15.38 14.59 8.59
N SER A 86 -14.06 14.63 8.79
CA SER A 86 -13.08 14.74 7.69
C SER A 86 -13.28 13.64 6.66
N ALA A 87 -13.34 12.38 7.10
CA ALA A 87 -13.49 11.23 6.20
C ALA A 87 -14.79 11.32 5.39
N TYR A 88 -15.88 11.79 6.01
CA TYR A 88 -17.15 11.99 5.32
C TYR A 88 -17.06 13.10 4.26
N GLU A 89 -16.51 14.27 4.59
CA GLU A 89 -16.41 15.40 3.65
C GLU A 89 -15.44 15.12 2.50
N GLU A 90 -14.28 14.51 2.79
CA GLU A 90 -13.36 14.05 1.77
C GLU A 90 -14.02 13.03 0.84
N ASN A 91 -14.85 12.14 1.38
CA ASN A 91 -15.57 11.19 0.55
C ASN A 91 -16.68 11.85 -0.27
N ALA A 92 -17.32 12.91 0.23
CA ALA A 92 -18.30 13.68 -0.53
C ALA A 92 -17.64 14.30 -1.77
N HIS A 93 -16.49 14.96 -1.58
CA HIS A 93 -15.72 15.55 -2.68
C HIS A 93 -15.24 14.49 -3.67
N ARG A 94 -14.72 13.37 -3.17
CA ARG A 94 -14.31 12.24 -3.99
C ARG A 94 -15.46 11.71 -4.86
N ASN A 95 -16.61 11.45 -4.26
CA ASN A 95 -17.76 10.92 -4.97
C ASN A 95 -18.28 11.91 -6.01
N SER A 96 -18.32 13.20 -5.68
CA SER A 96 -18.68 14.25 -6.65
C SER A 96 -17.72 14.27 -7.85
N ASN A 97 -16.41 14.12 -7.62
CA ASN A 97 -15.41 14.10 -8.69
C ASN A 97 -15.54 12.83 -9.56
N LEU A 98 -15.73 11.66 -8.96
CA LEU A 98 -15.92 10.39 -9.67
C LEU A 98 -17.21 10.40 -10.52
N LEU A 99 -18.30 10.98 -10.01
CA LEU A 99 -19.55 11.12 -10.76
C LEU A 99 -19.39 12.06 -11.97
N GLY A 100 -18.71 13.21 -11.80
CA GLY A 100 -18.42 14.11 -12.92
C GLY A 100 -17.50 13.48 -13.98
N GLN A 101 -16.54 12.66 -13.56
CA GLN A 101 -15.75 11.84 -14.49
C GLN A 101 -16.62 10.83 -15.24
N MET A 102 -17.52 10.13 -14.53
CA MET A 102 -18.44 9.16 -15.13
C MET A 102 -19.37 9.82 -16.17
N GLU A 103 -19.85 11.04 -15.93
CA GLU A 103 -20.62 11.81 -16.93
C GLU A 103 -19.80 12.07 -18.19
N SER A 104 -18.55 12.51 -18.04
CA SER A 104 -17.63 12.76 -19.16
C SER A 104 -17.33 11.50 -19.95
N ILE A 105 -17.04 10.39 -19.25
CA ILE A 105 -16.82 9.06 -19.84
C ILE A 105 -18.08 8.61 -20.60
N SER A 106 -19.26 8.75 -19.99
CA SER A 106 -20.53 8.36 -20.61
C SER A 106 -20.78 9.12 -21.91
N SER A 107 -20.49 10.43 -21.93
CA SER A 107 -20.64 11.26 -23.13
C SER A 107 -19.72 10.81 -24.26
N VAL A 108 -18.44 10.54 -23.96
CA VAL A 108 -17.43 10.16 -24.97
C VAL A 108 -17.71 8.77 -25.53
N LEU A 109 -17.96 7.79 -24.66
CA LEU A 109 -18.26 6.43 -25.10
C LEU A 109 -19.60 6.36 -25.85
N GLY A 110 -20.61 7.11 -25.38
CA GLY A 110 -21.91 7.21 -26.04
C GLY A 110 -21.83 7.82 -27.44
N ALA A 111 -21.03 8.88 -27.63
CA ALA A 111 -20.80 9.50 -28.94
C ALA A 111 -20.12 8.54 -29.94
N ALA A 112 -19.30 7.61 -29.45
CA ALA A 112 -18.66 6.58 -30.25
C ALA A 112 -19.52 5.31 -30.45
N GLY A 113 -20.75 5.29 -29.93
CA GLY A 113 -21.63 4.12 -30.01
C GLY A 113 -21.15 2.93 -29.17
N ILE A 114 -20.28 3.15 -28.19
CA ILE A 114 -19.79 2.11 -27.29
C ILE A 114 -20.81 1.88 -26.18
N THR A 115 -21.30 0.66 -26.09
CA THR A 115 -22.17 0.23 -24.99
C THR A 115 -21.32 -0.15 -23.79
N PHE A 116 -21.69 0.32 -22.60
CA PHE A 116 -21.02 -0.07 -21.37
C PHE A 116 -22.00 -0.08 -20.19
N GLU A 117 -21.63 -0.75 -19.11
CA GLU A 117 -22.40 -0.81 -17.88
C GLU A 117 -21.55 -0.37 -16.68
N PRO A 118 -21.96 0.64 -15.92
CA PRO A 118 -21.30 1.00 -14.66
C PRO A 118 -21.34 -0.18 -13.69
N LEU A 119 -20.30 -0.34 -12.89
CA LEU A 119 -20.17 -1.45 -11.93
C LEU A 119 -19.98 -0.95 -10.49
N LYS A 120 -20.08 -1.88 -9.55
CA LYS A 120 -19.73 -1.70 -8.13
C LYS A 120 -20.30 -0.40 -7.54
N GLY A 121 -19.42 0.46 -7.01
CA GLY A 121 -19.81 1.66 -6.27
C GLY A 121 -20.49 2.71 -7.14
N ILE A 122 -19.98 2.93 -8.36
CA ILE A 122 -20.53 3.97 -9.24
C ILE A 122 -21.96 3.61 -9.67
N TYR A 123 -22.19 2.33 -9.99
CA TYR A 123 -23.53 1.81 -10.23
C TYR A 123 -24.44 1.99 -9.01
N ALA A 124 -23.99 1.59 -7.81
CA ALA A 124 -24.79 1.69 -6.60
C ALA A 124 -25.26 3.12 -6.29
N VAL A 125 -24.41 4.12 -6.57
CA VAL A 125 -24.76 5.53 -6.40
C VAL A 125 -25.73 5.99 -7.48
N GLN A 126 -25.46 5.72 -8.76
CA GLN A 126 -26.35 6.10 -9.87
C GLN A 126 -27.73 5.42 -9.80
N ALA A 127 -27.78 4.18 -9.32
CA ALA A 127 -29.00 3.42 -9.12
C ALA A 127 -29.82 3.90 -7.91
N GLY A 128 -29.31 4.84 -7.10
CA GLY A 128 -30.05 5.38 -5.95
C GLY A 128 -30.14 4.42 -4.76
N TRP A 129 -29.23 3.45 -4.65
CA TRP A 129 -29.21 2.52 -3.51
C TRP A 129 -28.95 3.23 -2.18
N TRP A 130 -28.27 4.37 -2.23
CA TRP A 130 -27.88 5.16 -1.08
C TRP A 130 -28.69 6.45 -1.04
N ALA A 131 -29.45 6.65 0.05
CA ALA A 131 -30.16 7.92 0.27
C ALA A 131 -29.19 9.10 0.39
N ASP A 132 -27.99 8.86 0.92
CA ASP A 132 -26.88 9.78 0.91
C ASP A 132 -25.67 9.09 0.23
N PRO A 133 -25.29 9.50 -0.99
CA PRO A 133 -24.22 8.86 -1.73
C PRO A 133 -22.85 9.04 -1.06
N THR A 134 -22.67 10.04 -0.19
CA THR A 134 -21.42 10.29 0.55
C THR A 134 -21.06 9.13 1.50
N ILE A 135 -22.04 8.35 1.93
CA ILE A 135 -21.82 7.19 2.81
C ILE A 135 -21.00 6.11 2.09
N ARG A 136 -21.18 5.97 0.77
CA ARG A 136 -20.54 4.92 -0.02
C ARG A 136 -19.17 5.38 -0.49
N VAL A 137 -18.12 4.94 0.18
CA VAL A 137 -16.74 5.21 -0.28
C VAL A 137 -16.50 4.52 -1.62
N MET A 138 -16.05 5.27 -2.63
CA MET A 138 -15.60 4.75 -3.94
C MET A 138 -14.13 5.11 -4.13
N ARG A 139 -13.34 4.27 -4.81
CA ARG A 139 -11.91 4.55 -5.05
C ARG A 139 -11.60 4.74 -6.53
N ASP A 140 -12.42 4.12 -7.36
CA ASP A 140 -12.26 3.89 -8.78
C ASP A 140 -13.62 3.95 -9.47
N ILE A 141 -13.58 4.07 -10.79
CA ILE A 141 -14.70 3.94 -11.71
C ILE A 141 -14.51 2.60 -12.42
N ASP A 142 -15.38 1.65 -12.12
CA ASP A 142 -15.42 0.37 -12.81
C ASP A 142 -16.52 0.40 -13.88
N ILE A 143 -16.18 0.10 -15.13
CA ILE A 143 -17.15 -0.09 -16.21
C ILE A 143 -16.94 -1.44 -16.89
N LEU A 144 -18.03 -2.10 -17.27
CA LEU A 144 -18.02 -3.28 -18.11
C LEU A 144 -18.26 -2.86 -19.56
N VAL A 145 -17.40 -3.30 -20.47
CA VAL A 145 -17.50 -3.05 -21.91
C VAL A 145 -17.45 -4.41 -22.63
N PRO A 146 -18.23 -4.61 -23.71
CA PRO A 146 -18.07 -5.79 -24.56
C PRO A 146 -16.62 -5.93 -25.02
N GLU A 147 -16.09 -7.16 -25.01
CA GLU A 147 -14.67 -7.43 -25.26
C GLU A 147 -14.19 -6.86 -26.62
N ASN A 148 -15.04 -6.93 -27.64
CA ASN A 148 -14.78 -6.38 -28.97
C ASN A 148 -14.75 -4.84 -29.05
N GLN A 149 -15.23 -4.13 -28.01
CA GLN A 149 -15.23 -2.67 -27.93
C GLN A 149 -14.27 -2.12 -26.87
N ALA A 150 -13.80 -2.94 -25.93
CA ALA A 150 -13.05 -2.50 -24.77
C ALA A 150 -11.76 -1.74 -25.11
N TRP A 151 -10.99 -2.22 -26.10
CA TRP A 151 -9.77 -1.54 -26.53
C TRP A 151 -10.06 -0.16 -27.14
N HIS A 152 -11.11 -0.06 -27.95
CA HIS A 152 -11.53 1.21 -28.53
C HIS A 152 -12.00 2.19 -27.44
N ALA A 153 -12.76 1.71 -26.46
CA ALA A 153 -13.15 2.51 -25.29
C ALA A 153 -11.93 3.05 -24.53
N TRP A 154 -10.93 2.19 -24.32
CA TRP A 154 -9.68 2.57 -23.67
C TRP A 154 -8.93 3.65 -24.44
N GLN A 155 -8.83 3.52 -25.77
CA GLN A 155 -8.18 4.52 -26.63
C GLN A 155 -8.89 5.87 -26.57
N LEU A 156 -10.22 5.90 -26.66
CA LEU A 156 -11.00 7.14 -26.56
C LEU A 156 -10.78 7.86 -25.23
N LEU A 157 -10.69 7.11 -24.13
CA LEU A 157 -10.38 7.71 -22.83
C LEU A 157 -8.95 8.27 -22.80
N THR A 158 -7.99 7.63 -23.46
CA THR A 158 -6.63 8.20 -23.57
C THR A 158 -6.58 9.47 -24.42
N GLU A 159 -7.39 9.55 -25.48
CA GLU A 159 -7.46 10.73 -26.35
C GLU A 159 -8.01 11.98 -25.64
N ILE A 160 -8.88 11.80 -24.63
CA ILE A 160 -9.39 12.89 -23.79
C ILE A 160 -8.52 13.19 -22.57
N GLY A 161 -7.30 12.65 -22.52
CA GLY A 161 -6.28 13.00 -21.52
C GLY A 161 -6.13 12.05 -20.34
N TYR A 162 -6.82 10.89 -20.33
CA TYR A 162 -6.49 9.86 -19.35
C TYR A 162 -5.17 9.19 -19.71
N VAL A 163 -4.37 8.85 -18.70
CA VAL A 163 -3.08 8.19 -18.86
C VAL A 163 -3.08 6.80 -18.25
N PRO A 164 -2.37 5.81 -18.83
CA PRO A 164 -2.27 4.48 -18.27
C PRO A 164 -1.51 4.48 -16.93
N VAL A 165 -2.16 3.94 -15.90
CA VAL A 165 -1.49 3.62 -14.64
C VAL A 165 -0.65 2.37 -14.88
N HIS A 166 0.65 2.48 -14.63
CA HIS A 166 1.56 1.34 -14.76
C HIS A 166 1.24 0.31 -13.69
N VAL A 167 0.53 -0.75 -14.08
CA VAL A 167 0.32 -1.91 -13.21
C VAL A 167 1.23 -3.03 -13.68
N ARG A 168 2.00 -3.61 -12.76
CA ARG A 168 2.76 -4.84 -12.99
C ARG A 168 1.76 -5.89 -13.51
N LYS A 169 1.98 -6.44 -14.72
CA LYS A 169 1.10 -7.47 -15.29
C LYS A 169 0.98 -8.63 -14.29
N ASP A 170 -0.16 -8.75 -13.62
CA ASP A 170 -0.60 -10.04 -13.10
C ASP A 170 -0.98 -10.86 -14.34
N PRO A 171 -0.32 -11.99 -14.63
CA PRO A 171 -0.65 -12.85 -15.77
C PRO A 171 -2.14 -13.28 -15.77
N ASP A 172 -2.79 -13.28 -14.61
CA ASP A 172 -4.20 -13.63 -14.44
C ASP A 172 -5.16 -12.43 -14.60
N ALA A 173 -4.66 -11.20 -14.79
CA ALA A 173 -5.48 -9.98 -14.92
C ALA A 173 -6.01 -9.76 -16.34
N THR A 174 -6.48 -10.81 -17.00
CA THR A 174 -7.14 -10.71 -18.32
C THR A 174 -8.55 -10.11 -18.25
N GLN A 175 -9.05 -9.81 -17.05
CA GLN A 175 -10.42 -9.33 -16.82
C GLN A 175 -10.61 -7.84 -17.14
N HIS A 176 -9.54 -7.05 -17.14
CA HIS A 176 -9.61 -5.62 -17.40
C HIS A 176 -8.38 -5.15 -18.17
N LEU A 177 -8.54 -4.05 -18.90
CA LEU A 177 -7.43 -3.34 -19.52
C LEU A 177 -6.60 -2.60 -18.46
N PRO A 178 -5.39 -2.10 -18.79
CA PRO A 178 -4.63 -1.26 -17.87
C PRO A 178 -5.49 -0.10 -17.37
N ALA A 179 -5.53 0.09 -16.05
CA ALA A 179 -6.29 1.17 -15.44
C ALA A 179 -5.83 2.53 -15.98
N LEU A 180 -6.77 3.47 -16.10
CA LEU A 180 -6.56 4.82 -16.62
C LEU A 180 -6.74 5.84 -15.51
N HIS A 181 -6.01 6.95 -15.56
CA HIS A 181 -6.12 8.04 -14.59
C HIS A 181 -6.07 9.40 -15.28
N LEU A 182 -6.92 10.33 -14.88
CA LEU A 182 -6.90 11.71 -15.38
C LEU A 182 -6.13 12.60 -14.41
N HIS A 183 -5.14 13.34 -14.91
CA HIS A 183 -4.30 14.19 -14.06
C HIS A 183 -5.14 15.20 -13.26
N GLY A 184 -4.93 15.24 -11.95
CA GLY A 184 -5.67 16.12 -11.02
C GLY A 184 -7.07 15.64 -10.65
N ALA A 185 -7.57 14.56 -11.27
CA ALA A 185 -8.82 13.92 -10.87
C ALA A 185 -8.60 12.88 -9.77
N VAL A 186 -9.67 12.47 -9.08
CA VAL A 186 -9.58 11.45 -8.03
C VAL A 186 -9.90 10.07 -8.62
N GLY A 187 -9.11 9.07 -8.25
CA GLY A 187 -9.35 7.67 -8.63
C GLY A 187 -8.87 7.31 -10.04
N SER A 188 -9.02 6.03 -10.36
CA SER A 188 -8.72 5.45 -11.67
C SER A 188 -9.99 4.93 -12.33
N VAL A 189 -9.93 4.76 -13.64
CA VAL A 189 -10.97 4.12 -14.46
C VAL A 189 -10.48 2.73 -14.87
N GLU A 190 -11.24 1.71 -14.55
CA GLU A 190 -10.99 0.33 -14.92
C GLU A 190 -12.03 -0.13 -15.94
N ILE A 191 -11.55 -0.52 -17.13
CA ILE A 191 -12.38 -1.07 -18.20
C ILE A 191 -12.32 -2.59 -18.12
N HIS A 192 -13.41 -3.20 -17.65
CA HIS A 192 -13.57 -4.63 -17.51
C HIS A 192 -14.18 -5.23 -18.78
N THR A 193 -13.68 -6.38 -19.20
CA THR A 193 -14.29 -7.27 -20.21
C THR A 193 -14.92 -8.50 -19.58
N ALA A 194 -14.47 -8.86 -18.38
CA ALA A 194 -15.02 -9.92 -17.56
C ALA A 194 -15.07 -9.48 -16.09
N LEU A 195 -16.05 -9.99 -15.34
CA LEU A 195 -16.31 -9.59 -13.95
C LEU A 195 -15.80 -10.60 -12.94
N ALA A 196 -15.43 -11.76 -13.43
CA ALA A 196 -15.01 -12.87 -12.62
C ALA A 196 -13.72 -13.46 -13.19
N ARG A 197 -12.84 -13.94 -12.30
CA ARG A 197 -11.72 -14.80 -12.72
C ARG A 197 -12.28 -15.95 -13.54
N ARG A 198 -11.55 -16.44 -14.54
CA ARG A 198 -11.99 -17.51 -15.47
C ARG A 198 -12.74 -18.67 -14.77
N ARG A 199 -12.22 -19.17 -13.65
CA ARG A 199 -12.86 -20.24 -12.84
C ARG A 199 -14.25 -19.91 -12.27
N TRP A 200 -14.59 -18.63 -12.17
CA TRP A 200 -15.83 -18.09 -11.61
C TRP A 200 -16.67 -17.35 -12.67
N GLU A 201 -16.29 -17.39 -13.94
CA GLU A 201 -16.99 -16.71 -15.05
C GLU A 201 -18.47 -17.09 -15.11
N HIS A 202 -18.81 -18.34 -14.78
CA HIS A 202 -20.18 -18.81 -14.69
C HIS A 202 -21.00 -18.11 -13.61
N VAL A 203 -20.41 -17.42 -12.63
CA VAL A 203 -21.19 -16.66 -11.65
C VAL A 203 -21.76 -15.38 -12.28
N LEU A 204 -20.97 -14.71 -13.11
CA LEU A 204 -21.26 -13.38 -13.67
C LEU A 204 -20.93 -13.30 -15.16
N PRO A 205 -21.67 -14.01 -16.03
CA PRO A 205 -21.46 -13.90 -17.48
C PRO A 205 -21.84 -12.48 -17.95
N PRO A 206 -20.89 -11.69 -18.52
CA PRO A 206 -21.17 -10.33 -19.02
C PRO A 206 -22.32 -10.28 -20.02
N ALA A 207 -22.42 -11.31 -20.88
CA ALA A 207 -23.45 -11.41 -21.91
C ALA A 207 -24.88 -11.36 -21.34
N HIS A 208 -25.12 -11.85 -20.13
CA HIS A 208 -26.46 -11.82 -19.53
C HIS A 208 -26.89 -10.39 -19.18
N LEU A 209 -25.96 -9.53 -18.79
CA LEU A 209 -26.25 -8.13 -18.51
C LEU A 209 -26.59 -7.38 -19.80
N PHE A 210 -25.74 -7.49 -20.83
CA PHE A 210 -25.95 -6.79 -22.11
C PHE A 210 -27.16 -7.29 -22.91
N SER A 211 -27.55 -8.56 -22.73
CA SER A 211 -28.77 -9.11 -23.36
C SER A 211 -30.06 -8.81 -22.59
N GLY A 212 -29.97 -8.21 -21.39
CA GLY A 212 -31.13 -7.96 -20.54
C GLY A 212 -31.75 -9.22 -19.93
N VAL A 213 -31.04 -10.36 -19.95
CA VAL A 213 -31.49 -11.62 -19.33
C VAL A 213 -31.63 -11.48 -17.81
N ILE A 214 -30.89 -10.55 -17.21
CA ILE A 214 -30.88 -10.28 -15.78
C ILE A 214 -31.03 -8.78 -15.53
N ASP A 215 -31.82 -8.43 -14.52
CA ASP A 215 -31.90 -7.06 -14.01
C ASP A 215 -30.54 -6.58 -13.45
N ARG A 216 -30.27 -5.28 -13.62
CA ARG A 216 -29.01 -4.65 -13.21
C ARG A 216 -28.80 -4.69 -11.69
N ASP A 217 -29.85 -4.55 -10.89
CA ASP A 217 -29.73 -4.62 -9.42
C ASP A 217 -29.39 -6.06 -8.98
N THR A 218 -30.06 -7.06 -9.57
CA THR A 218 -29.75 -8.48 -9.31
C THR A 218 -28.30 -8.78 -9.68
N PHE A 219 -27.84 -8.29 -10.82
CA PHE A 219 -26.47 -8.48 -11.29
C PHE A 219 -25.45 -7.82 -10.36
N ALA A 220 -25.68 -6.57 -9.96
CA ALA A 220 -24.80 -5.84 -9.07
C ALA A 220 -24.72 -6.49 -7.69
N VAL A 221 -25.81 -7.06 -7.15
CA VAL A 221 -25.77 -7.85 -5.91
C VAL A 221 -24.98 -9.15 -6.09
N ALA A 222 -25.17 -9.87 -7.19
CA ALA A 222 -24.36 -11.06 -7.48
C ALA A 222 -22.87 -10.71 -7.57
N HIS A 223 -22.54 -9.59 -8.23
CA HIS A 223 -21.18 -9.10 -8.37
C HIS A 223 -20.58 -8.70 -7.02
N LEU A 224 -21.33 -7.99 -6.18
CA LEU A 224 -20.92 -7.64 -4.81
C LEU A 224 -20.53 -8.88 -4.00
N ILE A 225 -21.36 -9.92 -4.02
CA ILE A 225 -21.14 -11.16 -3.27
C ILE A 225 -19.95 -11.93 -3.86
N ALA A 226 -19.88 -12.06 -5.19
CA ALA A 226 -18.80 -12.76 -5.85
C ALA A 226 -17.46 -12.08 -5.60
N ASN A 227 -17.39 -10.75 -5.65
CA ASN A 227 -16.16 -10.01 -5.37
C ASN A 227 -15.70 -10.28 -3.92
N ALA A 228 -16.60 -10.06 -2.94
CA ALA A 228 -16.28 -10.22 -1.53
C ALA A 228 -15.94 -11.66 -1.11
N GLN A 229 -16.60 -12.66 -1.71
CA GLN A 229 -16.41 -14.05 -1.33
C GLN A 229 -15.39 -14.75 -2.22
N LEU A 230 -15.46 -14.61 -3.54
CA LEU A 230 -14.72 -15.42 -4.50
C LEU A 230 -13.43 -14.75 -4.99
N HIS A 231 -13.43 -13.43 -5.18
CA HIS A 231 -12.23 -12.68 -5.59
C HIS A 231 -11.33 -12.38 -4.40
N ASP A 232 -11.90 -11.81 -3.34
CA ASP A 232 -11.23 -11.51 -2.08
C ASP A 232 -11.09 -12.74 -1.17
N GLU A 233 -11.61 -13.88 -1.63
CA GLU A 233 -11.52 -15.17 -0.97
C GLU A 233 -12.07 -15.20 0.45
N GLY A 234 -13.02 -14.31 0.77
CA GLY A 234 -13.64 -14.24 2.08
C GLY A 234 -14.22 -15.58 2.54
N HIS A 235 -14.72 -16.39 1.61
CA HIS A 235 -15.25 -17.73 1.91
C HIS A 235 -14.19 -18.76 2.29
N LEU A 236 -12.94 -18.60 1.83
CA LEU A 236 -11.81 -19.46 2.17
C LEU A 236 -11.13 -18.98 3.45
N LEU A 237 -10.87 -17.67 3.52
CA LEU A 237 -10.11 -17.04 4.59
C LEU A 237 -10.92 -16.74 5.83
N ALA A 238 -12.23 -17.04 5.80
CA ALA A 238 -13.17 -16.65 6.84
C ALA A 238 -13.06 -15.15 7.17
N LYS A 239 -12.87 -14.30 6.16
CA LYS A 239 -12.85 -12.84 6.34
C LYS A 239 -14.29 -12.33 6.40
N VAL A 240 -14.55 -11.32 7.23
CA VAL A 240 -15.83 -10.62 7.27
C VAL A 240 -15.74 -9.37 6.40
N PRO A 241 -16.31 -9.36 5.19
CA PRO A 241 -16.26 -8.21 4.29
C PRO A 241 -17.27 -7.15 4.71
N LEU A 242 -16.98 -6.40 5.78
CA LEU A 242 -17.97 -5.51 6.42
C LEU A 242 -18.55 -4.47 5.47
N ARG A 243 -17.73 -3.88 4.59
CA ARG A 243 -18.18 -2.93 3.57
C ARG A 243 -19.26 -3.53 2.68
N SER A 244 -18.97 -4.68 2.10
CA SER A 244 -19.87 -5.35 1.16
C SER A 244 -21.13 -5.86 1.86
N LEU A 245 -21.01 -6.32 3.11
CA LEU A 245 -22.17 -6.72 3.92
C LEU A 245 -23.05 -5.52 4.28
N TYR A 246 -22.45 -4.37 4.58
CA TYR A 246 -23.18 -3.14 4.83
C TYR A 246 -23.91 -2.66 3.58
N GLU A 247 -23.26 -2.73 2.42
CA GLU A 247 -23.88 -2.41 1.12
C GLU A 247 -25.07 -3.33 0.81
N LEU A 248 -24.90 -4.65 0.98
CA LEU A 248 -26.01 -5.59 0.87
C LEU A 248 -27.14 -5.27 1.85
N ALA A 249 -26.80 -4.89 3.09
CA ALA A 249 -27.79 -4.48 4.07
C ALA A 249 -28.56 -3.23 3.66
N THR A 250 -27.90 -2.27 3.04
CA THR A 250 -28.54 -1.06 2.49
C THR A 250 -29.57 -1.43 1.43
N ILE A 251 -29.21 -2.31 0.48
CA ILE A 251 -30.10 -2.73 -0.61
C ILE A 251 -31.27 -3.57 -0.08
N ALA A 252 -30.97 -4.58 0.76
CA ALA A 252 -31.97 -5.51 1.28
C ALA A 252 -33.03 -4.82 2.16
N ASN A 253 -32.65 -3.73 2.84
CA ASN A 253 -33.58 -2.92 3.64
C ASN A 253 -34.10 -1.68 2.90
N GLY A 254 -33.66 -1.48 1.65
CA GLY A 254 -34.00 -0.33 0.82
C GLY A 254 -35.16 -0.59 -0.15
N PRO A 255 -35.50 0.42 -0.99
CA PRO A 255 -36.56 0.30 -1.98
C PRO A 255 -36.24 -0.74 -3.07
N HIS A 256 -34.96 -0.93 -3.38
CA HIS A 256 -34.47 -1.85 -4.42
C HIS A 256 -34.58 -3.34 -4.05
N ARG A 257 -34.92 -3.68 -2.80
CA ARG A 257 -34.95 -5.09 -2.36
C ARG A 257 -35.82 -6.00 -3.23
N LYS A 258 -36.89 -5.45 -3.83
CA LYS A 258 -37.86 -6.18 -4.65
C LYS A 258 -37.33 -6.50 -6.05
N ASN A 259 -36.31 -5.78 -6.50
CA ASN A 259 -35.68 -5.97 -7.81
C ASN A 259 -34.67 -7.13 -7.79
N ILE A 260 -34.34 -7.66 -6.60
CA ILE A 260 -33.31 -8.69 -6.44
C ILE A 260 -33.90 -10.08 -6.62
N GLU A 261 -33.56 -10.72 -7.74
CA GLU A 261 -33.94 -12.09 -8.05
C GLU A 261 -32.98 -13.10 -7.40
N TRP A 262 -33.19 -13.38 -6.12
CA TRP A 262 -32.35 -14.29 -5.35
C TRP A 262 -32.24 -15.71 -5.92
N GLY A 263 -33.30 -16.19 -6.59
CA GLY A 263 -33.29 -17.50 -7.25
C GLY A 263 -32.27 -17.59 -8.38
N TYR A 264 -32.10 -16.51 -9.15
CA TYR A 264 -31.07 -16.41 -10.17
C TYR A 264 -29.67 -16.46 -9.54
N ILE A 265 -29.43 -15.66 -8.50
CA ILE A 265 -28.14 -15.61 -7.79
C ILE A 265 -27.78 -17.00 -7.23
N GLU A 266 -28.74 -17.70 -6.62
CA GLU A 266 -28.56 -19.06 -6.12
C GLU A 266 -28.18 -20.05 -7.23
N ASP A 267 -28.85 -19.99 -8.38
CA ASP A 267 -28.54 -20.85 -9.52
C ASP A 267 -27.12 -20.60 -10.05
N ARG A 268 -26.69 -19.34 -10.18
CA ARG A 268 -25.33 -19.01 -10.64
C ARG A 268 -24.26 -19.51 -9.70
N PHE A 269 -24.40 -19.28 -8.39
CA PHE A 269 -23.45 -19.77 -7.40
C PHE A 269 -23.45 -21.30 -7.32
N ARG A 270 -24.60 -21.95 -7.49
CA ARG A 270 -24.69 -23.41 -7.55
C ARG A 270 -23.96 -23.98 -8.76
N LYS A 271 -24.18 -23.43 -9.96
CA LYS A 271 -23.49 -23.84 -11.19
C LYS A 271 -21.97 -23.69 -11.08
N ALA A 272 -21.50 -22.69 -10.35
CA ALA A 272 -20.09 -22.49 -10.06
C ALA A 272 -19.57 -23.29 -8.84
N THR A 273 -20.35 -24.21 -8.27
CA THR A 273 -20.01 -24.96 -7.04
C THR A 273 -19.68 -24.07 -5.81
N ALA A 274 -20.21 -22.86 -5.80
CA ALA A 274 -19.95 -21.80 -4.82
C ALA A 274 -21.13 -21.54 -3.86
N SER A 275 -22.15 -22.41 -3.79
CA SER A 275 -23.33 -22.22 -2.93
C SER A 275 -22.97 -21.95 -1.46
N ASN A 276 -21.97 -22.66 -0.91
CA ASN A 276 -21.51 -22.45 0.46
C ASN A 276 -20.98 -21.02 0.70
N ALA A 277 -20.38 -20.39 -0.31
CA ALA A 277 -19.88 -19.01 -0.20
C ALA A 277 -21.05 -18.01 -0.11
N LEU A 278 -22.06 -18.18 -0.97
CA LEU A 278 -23.29 -17.38 -0.93
C LEU A 278 -24.03 -17.54 0.40
N GLU A 279 -24.22 -18.78 0.86
CA GLU A 279 -24.91 -19.06 2.13
C GLU A 279 -24.15 -18.50 3.34
N ALA A 280 -22.82 -18.64 3.38
CA ALA A 280 -22.01 -18.06 4.45
C ALA A 280 -22.12 -16.52 4.48
N TYR A 281 -22.12 -15.89 3.30
CA TYR A 281 -22.30 -14.45 3.17
C TYR A 281 -23.67 -13.98 3.68
N ARG A 282 -24.75 -14.69 3.31
CA ARG A 282 -26.10 -14.42 3.81
C ARG A 282 -26.21 -14.62 5.32
N ARG A 283 -25.54 -15.65 5.88
CA ARG A 283 -25.46 -15.86 7.33
C ARG A 283 -24.77 -14.69 8.02
N LEU A 284 -23.66 -14.20 7.47
CA LEU A 284 -22.97 -13.01 7.98
C LEU A 284 -23.89 -11.78 7.93
N ALA A 285 -24.57 -11.53 6.81
CA ALA A 285 -25.50 -10.42 6.66
C ALA A 285 -26.64 -10.48 7.68
N ARG A 286 -27.22 -11.66 7.91
CA ARG A 286 -28.28 -11.86 8.91
C ARG A 286 -27.76 -11.65 10.34
N ARG A 287 -26.61 -12.22 10.69
CA ARG A 287 -26.06 -12.16 12.06
C ARG A 287 -25.55 -10.77 12.44
N LEU A 288 -24.93 -10.08 11.50
CA LEU A 288 -24.33 -8.78 11.73
C LEU A 288 -25.36 -7.67 11.50
N PHE A 289 -26.01 -7.67 10.33
CA PHE A 289 -26.88 -6.58 9.89
C PHE A 289 -28.38 -6.85 10.05
N SER A 290 -28.78 -7.98 10.63
CA SER A 290 -30.20 -8.38 10.79
C SER A 290 -30.97 -8.39 9.46
N CYS A 291 -30.27 -8.63 8.36
CA CYS A 291 -30.88 -8.67 7.03
C CYS A 291 -31.56 -10.01 6.82
N ASP A 292 -32.85 -9.97 6.48
CA ASP A 292 -33.61 -11.16 6.12
C ASP A 292 -33.53 -11.37 4.61
N ILE A 293 -32.56 -12.17 4.19
CA ILE A 293 -32.33 -12.49 2.79
C ILE A 293 -32.91 -13.87 2.52
N PRO A 294 -33.77 -14.01 1.48
CA PRO A 294 -34.33 -15.30 1.09
C PRO A 294 -33.23 -16.34 0.91
N SER A 295 -33.49 -17.53 1.44
CA SER A 295 -32.61 -18.69 1.33
C SER A 295 -33.46 -19.93 1.23
N SER A 296 -33.23 -20.72 0.17
CA SER A 296 -33.91 -22.00 -0.04
C SER A 296 -33.46 -23.08 0.94
N ARG A 297 -32.20 -23.02 1.40
CA ARG A 297 -31.64 -23.94 2.39
C ARG A 297 -30.43 -23.32 3.09
N TRP A 298 -30.24 -23.67 4.36
CA TRP A 298 -29.03 -23.33 5.10
C TRP A 298 -28.19 -24.58 5.34
N SER A 299 -26.98 -24.60 4.81
CA SER A 299 -25.99 -25.64 5.12
C SER A 299 -25.37 -25.42 6.52
N PRO A 300 -25.20 -26.48 7.33
CA PRO A 300 -24.40 -26.42 8.56
C PRO A 300 -22.98 -25.91 8.32
N SER A 301 -22.38 -26.22 7.16
CA SER A 301 -21.02 -25.77 6.83
C SER A 301 -20.95 -24.25 6.60
N ALA A 302 -21.98 -23.66 6.00
CA ALA A 302 -22.08 -22.22 5.81
C ALA A 302 -22.23 -21.47 7.14
N ASP A 303 -23.00 -22.04 8.07
CA ASP A 303 -23.16 -21.49 9.42
C ASP A 303 -21.87 -21.57 10.24
N ALA A 304 -21.17 -22.71 10.17
CA ALA A 304 -19.85 -22.88 10.78
C ALA A 304 -18.83 -21.86 10.22
N ARG A 305 -18.82 -21.63 8.89
CA ARG A 305 -17.94 -20.63 8.26
C ARG A 305 -18.26 -19.21 8.70
N ALA A 306 -19.53 -18.82 8.72
CA ALA A 306 -19.93 -17.50 9.20
C ALA A 306 -19.57 -17.29 10.69
N THR A 307 -19.70 -18.34 11.51
CA THR A 307 -19.28 -18.33 12.92
C THR A 307 -17.77 -18.16 13.05
N ALA A 308 -17.00 -18.96 12.31
CA ALA A 308 -15.54 -18.87 12.29
C ALA A 308 -15.06 -17.49 11.84
N ALA A 309 -15.71 -16.90 10.82
CA ALA A 309 -15.33 -15.60 10.31
C ALA A 309 -15.51 -14.48 11.35
N ILE A 310 -16.63 -14.49 12.07
CA ILE A 310 -16.87 -13.54 13.17
C ILE A 310 -15.84 -13.75 14.29
N ALA A 311 -15.59 -15.01 14.67
CA ALA A 311 -14.63 -15.33 15.74
C ALA A 311 -13.19 -14.91 15.38
N LEU A 312 -12.74 -15.19 14.16
CA LEU A 312 -11.40 -14.84 13.68
C LEU A 312 -11.23 -13.32 13.50
N SER A 313 -12.28 -12.60 13.11
CA SER A 313 -12.23 -11.13 13.00
C SER A 313 -11.96 -10.43 14.34
N SER A 314 -12.36 -11.06 15.45
CA SER A 314 -12.04 -10.59 16.80
C SER A 314 -10.66 -11.03 17.31
N ARG A 315 -9.91 -11.82 16.53
CA ARG A 315 -8.63 -12.46 16.91
C ARG A 315 -7.63 -12.43 15.75
N PRO A 316 -7.11 -11.24 15.36
CA PRO A 316 -6.26 -11.08 14.18
C PRO A 316 -5.00 -11.96 14.21
N THR A 317 -4.40 -12.16 15.39
CA THR A 317 -3.24 -13.05 15.58
C THR A 317 -3.56 -14.53 15.33
N LEU A 318 -4.79 -14.97 15.58
CA LEU A 318 -5.24 -16.30 15.23
C LEU A 318 -5.58 -16.39 13.73
N ALA A 319 -6.21 -15.34 13.17
CA ALA A 319 -6.53 -15.27 11.76
C ALA A 319 -5.25 -15.40 10.88
N SER A 320 -4.17 -14.69 11.23
CA SER A 320 -2.89 -14.79 10.51
C SER A 320 -2.26 -16.19 10.59
N LYS A 321 -2.44 -16.89 11.71
CA LYS A 321 -1.99 -18.29 11.87
C LYS A 321 -2.82 -19.28 11.05
N VAL A 322 -4.11 -19.01 10.85
CA VAL A 322 -5.03 -19.89 10.12
C VAL A 322 -4.97 -19.66 8.60
N GLU A 323 -4.66 -18.45 8.16
CA GLU A 323 -4.65 -18.05 6.74
C GLU A 323 -3.82 -18.99 5.82
N PRO A 324 -2.59 -19.41 6.17
CA PRO A 324 -1.84 -20.36 5.35
C PRO A 324 -2.55 -21.71 5.16
N PHE A 325 -3.27 -22.18 6.19
CA PHE A 325 -4.01 -23.44 6.13
C PHE A 325 -5.31 -23.32 5.33
N ALA A 326 -5.98 -22.17 5.40
CA ALA A 326 -7.14 -21.87 4.56
C ALA A 326 -6.81 -21.93 3.06
N TYR A 327 -5.57 -21.63 2.70
CA TYR A 327 -5.05 -21.73 1.33
C TYR A 327 -4.63 -23.12 0.89
N LEU A 328 -4.57 -24.09 1.81
CA LEU A 328 -4.09 -25.43 1.51
C LEU A 328 -4.92 -26.12 0.41
N PRO A 329 -6.27 -26.13 0.44
CA PRO A 329 -7.06 -26.73 -0.64
C PRO A 329 -6.81 -26.05 -1.99
N ARG A 330 -6.66 -24.72 -1.98
CA ARG A 330 -6.37 -23.95 -3.20
C ARG A 330 -4.98 -24.28 -3.74
N SER A 331 -3.99 -24.42 -2.87
CA SER A 331 -2.60 -24.74 -3.24
C SER A 331 -2.42 -26.19 -3.68
N LEU A 332 -3.34 -27.07 -3.27
CA LEU A 332 -3.40 -28.47 -3.69
C LEU A 332 -4.33 -28.72 -4.89
N SER A 333 -4.98 -27.69 -5.42
CA SER A 333 -5.87 -27.79 -6.58
C SER A 333 -5.08 -28.10 -7.85
N ALA A 334 -5.43 -29.18 -8.55
CA ALA A 334 -4.83 -29.54 -9.83
C ALA A 334 -5.02 -28.43 -10.87
N HIS A 335 -6.23 -27.86 -10.95
CA HIS A 335 -6.55 -26.78 -11.89
C HIS A 335 -5.67 -25.56 -11.66
N ARG A 336 -5.48 -25.12 -10.40
CA ARG A 336 -4.60 -23.97 -10.11
C ARG A 336 -3.15 -24.23 -10.49
N MET A 337 -2.65 -25.43 -10.25
CA MET A 337 -1.26 -25.77 -10.60
C MET A 337 -1.09 -25.84 -12.12
N SER A 338 -2.11 -26.32 -12.83
CA SER A 338 -2.16 -26.25 -14.30
C SER A 338 -2.21 -24.80 -14.80
N ASP A 339 -3.06 -23.94 -14.21
CA ASP A 339 -3.12 -22.51 -14.58
C ASP A 339 -1.79 -21.78 -14.35
N LEU A 340 -1.13 -22.02 -13.21
CA LEU A 340 0.11 -21.34 -12.85
C LEU A 340 1.35 -21.87 -13.55
N TYR A 341 1.39 -23.17 -13.85
CA TYR A 341 2.61 -23.85 -14.31
C TYR A 341 2.46 -24.50 -15.68
N GLY A 342 1.26 -24.55 -16.27
CA GLY A 342 1.01 -25.14 -17.59
C GLY A 342 1.19 -26.65 -17.65
N VAL A 343 1.22 -27.35 -16.51
CA VAL A 343 1.50 -28.79 -16.43
C VAL A 343 0.49 -29.48 -15.50
N ASP A 344 0.14 -30.73 -15.81
CA ASP A 344 -0.63 -31.59 -14.92
C ASP A 344 0.27 -32.15 -13.81
N TRP A 345 0.24 -31.49 -12.64
CA TRP A 345 0.99 -31.94 -11.46
C TRP A 345 0.31 -33.16 -10.86
N THR A 346 1.06 -34.17 -10.43
CA THR A 346 0.48 -35.26 -9.62
C THR A 346 0.11 -34.74 -8.22
N TRP A 347 -0.76 -35.46 -7.51
CA TRP A 347 -1.05 -35.13 -6.09
C TRP A 347 0.23 -35.00 -5.24
N ARG A 348 1.22 -35.87 -5.48
CA ARG A 348 2.50 -35.87 -4.75
C ARG A 348 3.31 -34.61 -5.01
N ASP A 349 3.35 -34.13 -6.25
CA ASP A 349 4.05 -32.90 -6.61
C ASP A 349 3.40 -31.69 -5.95
N ARG A 350 2.06 -31.64 -5.92
CA ARG A 350 1.31 -30.55 -5.26
C ARG A 350 1.55 -30.52 -3.75
N VAL A 351 1.49 -31.67 -3.09
CA VAL A 351 1.81 -31.78 -1.66
C VAL A 351 3.26 -31.37 -1.40
N SER A 352 4.20 -31.81 -2.23
CA SER A 352 5.63 -31.46 -2.10
C SER A 352 5.88 -29.97 -2.29
N HIS A 353 5.20 -29.34 -3.25
CA HIS A 353 5.24 -27.89 -3.47
C HIS A 353 4.76 -27.11 -2.24
N VAL A 354 3.61 -27.50 -1.67
CA VAL A 354 3.07 -26.85 -0.48
C VAL A 354 3.96 -27.09 0.73
N ALA A 355 4.44 -28.32 0.94
CA ALA A 355 5.36 -28.64 2.01
C ALA A 355 6.69 -27.87 1.89
N GLY A 356 7.20 -27.68 0.67
CA GLY A 356 8.39 -26.89 0.37
C GLY A 356 8.22 -25.39 0.67
N ARG A 357 7.01 -24.84 0.49
CA ARG A 357 6.68 -23.45 0.90
C ARG A 357 6.45 -23.31 2.41
N SER A 358 5.98 -24.37 3.07
CA SER A 358 5.62 -24.37 4.50
C SER A 358 6.82 -24.61 5.41
N ARG A 359 7.93 -25.14 4.90
CA ARG A 359 9.19 -25.21 5.64
C ARG A 359 9.73 -23.78 5.77
N PRO A 360 9.96 -23.25 6.98
CA PRO A 360 10.77 -22.06 7.12
C PRO A 360 12.09 -22.38 6.41
N LYS A 361 12.46 -21.58 5.41
CA LYS A 361 13.78 -21.72 4.78
C LYS A 361 14.80 -21.47 5.89
N LYS A 362 15.28 -22.53 6.53
CA LYS A 362 16.55 -22.51 7.25
C LYS A 362 17.54 -22.06 6.20
N SER A 363 18.05 -20.84 6.36
CA SER A 363 19.17 -20.33 5.58
C SER A 363 20.41 -21.16 5.95
N HIS A 364 20.47 -22.38 5.44
CA HIS A 364 21.73 -23.08 5.31
C HIS A 364 22.46 -22.43 4.14
N LEU A 365 23.53 -21.72 4.46
CA LEU A 365 24.50 -21.22 3.51
C LEU A 365 25.11 -22.43 2.78
N HIS A 366 24.52 -22.81 1.63
CA HIS A 366 25.14 -23.77 0.74
C HIS A 366 26.23 -23.05 -0.04
N VAL A 367 27.44 -23.04 0.52
CA VAL A 367 28.65 -22.66 -0.19
C VAL A 367 28.97 -23.79 -1.16
N SER A 368 28.62 -23.62 -2.43
CA SER A 368 29.14 -24.46 -3.51
C SER A 368 30.28 -23.68 -4.16
N ILE A 369 31.52 -23.96 -3.75
CA ILE A 369 32.72 -23.43 -4.42
C ILE A 369 33.02 -24.36 -5.59
N ILE A 370 33.00 -23.79 -6.79
CA ILE A 370 33.51 -24.42 -8.01
C ILE A 370 35.00 -24.72 -7.77
N LYS A 371 35.37 -26.00 -7.86
CA LYS A 371 36.76 -26.44 -7.86
C LYS A 371 37.43 -25.96 -9.15
N ASP A 372 38.43 -25.12 -9.03
CA ASP A 372 39.54 -25.10 -9.99
C ASP A 372 40.86 -24.98 -9.21
N PRO A 373 41.81 -25.94 -9.33
CA PRO A 373 43.03 -25.93 -8.54
C PRO A 373 44.11 -25.09 -9.22
N GLY A 374 44.31 -23.86 -8.74
CA GLY A 374 45.48 -23.03 -9.05
C GLY A 374 46.66 -23.31 -8.08
N PRO A 375 47.92 -23.15 -8.51
CA PRO A 375 49.07 -23.77 -7.87
C PRO A 375 49.71 -22.88 -6.79
N PHE A 376 48.95 -22.39 -5.82
CA PHE A 376 49.53 -21.83 -4.59
C PHE A 376 48.61 -22.15 -3.42
N GLY A 377 48.95 -23.22 -2.71
CA GLY A 377 48.21 -23.68 -1.54
C GLY A 377 48.38 -22.73 -0.35
N ILE A 378 47.28 -22.11 0.08
CA ILE A 378 47.16 -21.54 1.42
C ILE A 378 45.82 -22.02 1.99
N ASN A 379 45.88 -22.74 3.11
CA ASN A 379 44.72 -23.24 3.85
C ASN A 379 44.00 -22.10 4.58
N ASN A 380 42.68 -21.99 4.39
CA ASN A 380 41.85 -20.90 4.92
C ASN A 380 41.53 -20.97 6.42
N HIS A 381 42.04 -21.95 7.16
CA HIS A 381 41.83 -22.05 8.61
C HIS A 381 42.57 -20.95 9.41
N THR A 382 43.56 -20.29 8.82
CA THR A 382 44.39 -19.27 9.51
C THR A 382 43.75 -17.88 9.56
N PHE A 383 42.75 -17.59 8.73
CA PHE A 383 42.16 -16.25 8.65
C PHE A 383 41.17 -15.96 9.78
N LEU A 384 40.44 -16.98 10.26
CA LEU A 384 39.42 -16.82 11.30
C LEU A 384 40.01 -16.68 12.71
N HIS A 385 41.20 -17.23 12.96
CA HIS A 385 41.87 -17.16 14.27
C HIS A 385 42.55 -15.79 14.53
N ARG A 386 42.74 -14.95 13.51
CA ARG A 386 43.32 -13.60 13.64
C ARG A 386 42.31 -12.52 14.04
N LEU A 387 41.00 -12.83 14.04
CA LEU A 387 39.94 -11.89 14.41
C LEU A 387 39.50 -12.01 15.88
N GLY A 388 40.11 -12.88 16.68
CA GLY A 388 39.87 -12.95 18.14
C GLY A 388 38.43 -13.31 18.55
N LEU A 389 37.67 -13.96 17.66
CA LEU A 389 36.32 -14.44 17.96
C LEU A 389 36.39 -15.89 18.43
N ASP A 390 36.43 -16.08 19.75
CA ASP A 390 36.08 -17.36 20.34
C ASP A 390 34.60 -17.65 20.07
N LEU A 391 34.33 -18.81 19.46
CA LEU A 391 32.99 -19.38 19.32
C LEU A 391 32.45 -19.68 20.73
N ILE A 392 31.72 -18.73 21.30
CA ILE A 392 30.83 -19.01 22.44
C ILE A 392 29.62 -19.76 21.88
N ASP A 393 29.50 -21.01 22.32
CA ASP A 393 28.37 -21.89 22.05
C ASP A 393 27.03 -21.24 22.43
N SER A 394 26.13 -21.24 21.43
CA SER A 394 24.68 -21.20 21.56
C SER A 394 24.07 -20.16 22.53
N MET A 395 23.81 -18.95 22.02
CA MET A 395 22.67 -18.16 22.47
C MET A 395 21.69 -17.99 21.29
N THR A 396 20.58 -18.71 21.36
CA THR A 396 19.49 -18.58 20.38
C THR A 396 18.61 -17.41 20.81
N VAL A 397 18.78 -16.24 20.20
CA VAL A 397 17.78 -15.16 20.31
C VAL A 397 16.84 -15.29 19.13
N SER A 398 15.63 -15.79 19.41
CA SER A 398 14.52 -15.82 18.47
C SER A 398 13.99 -14.40 18.29
N VAL A 399 14.26 -13.77 17.14
CA VAL A 399 13.60 -12.53 16.73
C VAL A 399 12.17 -12.89 16.26
N ASN A 400 11.26 -13.08 17.22
CA ASN A 400 9.81 -13.19 16.95
C ASN A 400 8.95 -12.41 17.97
N ASP A 401 9.56 -11.69 18.91
CA ASP A 401 8.83 -10.80 19.82
C ASP A 401 8.75 -9.38 19.23
N TYR A 402 7.66 -9.12 18.52
CA TYR A 402 7.29 -7.79 18.01
C TYR A 402 6.70 -6.86 19.09
N ASP A 403 6.60 -7.32 20.35
CA ASP A 403 6.08 -6.54 21.48
C ASP A 403 7.17 -5.84 22.32
N ALA A 404 8.45 -5.98 21.95
CA ALA A 404 9.51 -5.18 22.57
C ALA A 404 9.50 -3.76 21.97
N GLN A 405 9.09 -2.75 22.75
CA GLN A 405 9.29 -1.34 22.40
C GLN A 405 10.79 -1.07 22.24
N ALA A 406 11.24 -0.92 20.99
CA ALA A 406 12.60 -0.49 20.67
C ALA A 406 12.60 1.04 20.49
N ASP A 407 13.60 1.71 21.04
CA ASP A 407 13.69 3.17 20.95
C ASP A 407 14.37 3.66 19.65
N LEU A 408 15.10 2.77 18.96
CA LEU A 408 15.94 3.11 17.81
C LEU A 408 15.61 2.27 16.57
N VAL A 409 15.45 2.97 15.44
CA VAL A 409 15.27 2.39 14.11
C VAL A 409 16.54 2.49 13.27
N VAL A 410 16.82 1.43 12.52
CA VAL A 410 17.80 1.44 11.43
C VAL A 410 17.09 1.08 10.12
N VAL A 411 17.08 2.00 9.15
CA VAL A 411 16.51 1.74 7.81
C VAL A 411 17.59 1.76 6.74
N PHE A 412 17.55 0.74 5.89
CA PHE A 412 18.41 0.64 4.73
C PHE A 412 17.59 0.82 3.44
N ASN A 413 17.96 1.80 2.61
CA ASN A 413 17.48 1.83 1.24
C ASN A 413 18.26 0.80 0.41
N HIS A 414 17.52 -0.13 -0.19
CA HIS A 414 18.06 -1.13 -1.11
C HIS A 414 17.56 -0.87 -2.52
N LEU A 415 18.46 -0.99 -3.49
CA LEU A 415 18.13 -1.32 -4.87
C LEU A 415 18.48 -2.79 -5.07
N ARG A 416 17.50 -3.61 -5.42
CA ARG A 416 17.72 -4.95 -5.96
C ARG A 416 16.97 -5.01 -7.28
N GLU A 417 17.69 -4.79 -8.37
CA GLU A 417 17.57 -5.51 -9.64
C GLU A 417 18.70 -5.03 -10.56
N PRO A 418 19.58 -5.90 -11.07
CA PRO A 418 20.27 -5.60 -12.31
C PRO A 418 19.27 -5.82 -13.45
N VAL A 419 18.96 -4.76 -14.19
CA VAL A 419 18.34 -4.92 -15.51
C VAL A 419 19.44 -5.39 -16.45
N THR A 420 19.38 -6.65 -16.87
CA THR A 420 20.23 -7.13 -17.96
C THR A 420 19.66 -6.57 -19.26
N VAL A 421 20.26 -5.50 -19.79
CA VAL A 421 20.04 -5.09 -21.17
C VAL A 421 21.07 -5.83 -22.01
N ASN A 422 20.63 -6.57 -23.04
CA ASN A 422 21.53 -7.21 -24.00
C ASN A 422 22.33 -6.12 -24.74
N ALA A 423 23.53 -5.81 -24.26
CA ALA A 423 24.53 -5.05 -24.99
C ALA A 423 25.51 -6.03 -25.66
N PRO A 424 26.10 -5.69 -26.81
CA PRO A 424 27.16 -6.50 -27.41
C PRO A 424 28.33 -6.64 -26.41
N GLU A 425 28.95 -7.81 -26.46
CA GLU A 425 29.94 -8.40 -25.54
C GLU A 425 30.73 -7.45 -24.60
N ASN A 426 30.72 -7.82 -23.30
CA ASN A 426 31.56 -7.31 -22.20
C ASN A 426 31.35 -5.88 -21.69
N ARG A 427 30.10 -5.35 -21.67
CA ARG A 427 29.80 -4.08 -20.96
C ARG A 427 28.50 -4.13 -20.14
N VAL A 428 28.54 -3.56 -18.93
CA VAL A 428 27.35 -3.32 -18.09
C VAL A 428 26.99 -1.83 -18.17
N ILE A 429 25.79 -1.52 -18.66
CA ILE A 429 25.25 -0.16 -18.64
C ILE A 429 24.51 0.02 -17.31
N LYS A 430 24.97 0.95 -16.46
CA LYS A 430 24.23 1.34 -15.26
C LYS A 430 23.27 2.47 -15.62
N ALA A 431 22.03 2.11 -15.98
CA ALA A 431 20.95 3.07 -16.08
C ALA A 431 20.45 3.44 -14.68
N LEU A 432 20.53 4.72 -14.31
CA LEU A 432 19.63 5.29 -13.32
C LEU A 432 18.28 5.43 -14.04
N HIS A 433 17.24 4.79 -13.51
CA HIS A 433 15.93 4.64 -14.14
C HIS A 433 15.39 5.93 -14.79
N GLU A 434 15.40 5.99 -16.12
CA GLU A 434 14.33 6.49 -17.00
C GLU A 434 14.46 5.74 -18.34
N TRP A 435 13.43 4.99 -18.76
CA TRP A 435 13.37 4.36 -20.09
C TRP A 435 12.23 5.02 -20.87
N HIS A 436 12.59 5.81 -21.88
CA HIS A 436 11.69 6.23 -22.94
C HIS A 436 11.98 5.37 -24.18
N HIS A 437 10.94 4.79 -24.78
CA HIS A 437 11.03 4.31 -26.15
C HIS A 437 11.09 5.54 -27.08
N ALA A 438 12.25 5.77 -27.69
CA ALA A 438 12.35 6.62 -28.88
C ALA A 438 11.86 5.81 -30.09
N PRO A 439 10.99 6.36 -30.95
CA PRO A 439 10.71 5.76 -32.24
C PRO A 439 11.90 5.98 -33.18
N SER A 440 12.20 4.96 -33.98
CA SER A 440 13.17 5.05 -35.06
C SER A 440 12.65 5.96 -36.18
N ALA A 441 13.24 7.14 -36.35
CA ALA A 441 13.54 7.76 -37.64
C ALA A 441 14.16 9.14 -37.42
N ALA A 442 14.95 9.56 -38.40
CA ALA A 442 15.81 10.72 -38.39
C ALA A 442 15.11 12.07 -38.19
N ASP A 443 15.96 13.02 -37.81
CA ASP A 443 15.83 14.48 -37.89
C ASP A 443 15.18 15.25 -36.71
N GLU A 444 16.03 16.15 -36.20
CA GLU A 444 15.76 17.38 -35.47
C GLU A 444 15.21 17.31 -34.01
N TYR A 445 16.13 17.67 -33.11
CA TYR A 445 16.00 18.11 -31.70
C TYR A 445 14.62 18.12 -31.05
N SER A 446 14.50 17.40 -29.93
CA SER A 446 13.57 17.76 -28.83
C SER A 446 13.85 17.03 -27.49
N ILE A 447 14.34 17.82 -26.50
CA ILE A 447 14.08 17.83 -25.02
C ILE A 447 14.55 16.60 -24.17
N VAL A 448 14.92 16.64 -22.87
CA VAL A 448 14.87 17.56 -21.71
C VAL A 448 16.05 17.23 -20.77
N TYR A 449 16.69 18.21 -20.10
CA TYR A 449 17.67 17.97 -19.02
C TYR A 449 17.09 18.35 -17.64
N PRO A 450 17.37 17.60 -16.56
CA PRO A 450 17.23 18.13 -15.21
C PRO A 450 18.42 19.06 -14.92
N LEU A 451 18.17 20.37 -14.87
CA LEU A 451 19.17 21.39 -14.53
C LEU A 451 19.40 21.44 -13.01
N ALA A 452 20.63 21.16 -12.57
CA ALA A 452 21.14 21.57 -11.27
C ALA A 452 22.12 22.74 -11.47
N TYR A 453 21.84 23.90 -10.87
CA TYR A 453 22.73 25.07 -10.90
C TYR A 453 23.48 25.24 -9.56
N GLY A 454 24.79 25.40 -9.64
CA GLY A 454 25.63 26.09 -8.66
C GLY A 454 26.09 27.46 -9.21
N PRO A 455 26.65 28.36 -8.38
CA PRO A 455 26.96 29.73 -8.79
C PRO A 455 28.11 29.79 -9.82
N ALA A 456 27.94 30.65 -10.84
CA ALA A 456 28.74 30.71 -12.06
C ALA A 456 30.08 31.45 -11.93
N ASP A 457 31.14 30.86 -12.49
CA ASP A 457 32.33 31.56 -13.00
C ASP A 457 32.09 31.90 -14.50
N PRO A 458 32.16 33.17 -14.92
CA PRO A 458 31.83 33.58 -16.29
C PRO A 458 32.89 33.23 -17.36
N ARG A 459 33.93 32.44 -17.05
CA ARG A 459 35.01 32.14 -18.01
C ARG A 459 35.16 30.70 -18.50
N ASN A 460 34.30 29.76 -18.08
CA ASN A 460 34.33 28.41 -18.62
C ASN A 460 33.17 28.13 -19.59
N ARG A 461 33.53 27.69 -20.80
CA ARG A 461 32.61 27.14 -21.80
C ARG A 461 31.84 25.97 -21.19
N PHE A 462 30.54 25.88 -21.51
CA PHE A 462 29.66 24.80 -21.07
C PHE A 462 30.19 23.44 -21.57
N GLU A 463 30.75 22.64 -20.67
CA GLU A 463 30.78 21.18 -20.79
C GLU A 463 29.80 20.58 -19.78
N PRO A 464 29.02 19.54 -20.15
CA PRO A 464 28.06 18.91 -19.25
C PRO A 464 28.79 18.14 -18.13
N LEU A 465 28.41 18.40 -16.88
CA LEU A 465 28.96 17.75 -15.68
C LEU A 465 28.51 16.28 -15.47
N PHE A 466 27.78 15.69 -16.42
CA PHE A 466 27.49 14.25 -16.44
C PHE A 466 27.66 13.71 -17.87
N GLY A 467 28.85 13.20 -18.18
CA GLY A 467 29.01 12.20 -19.22
C GLY A 467 28.45 10.85 -18.75
N PRO A 468 28.03 9.95 -19.66
CA PRO A 468 27.64 8.60 -19.29
C PRO A 468 28.78 7.92 -18.50
N TYR A 469 28.49 7.48 -17.28
CA TYR A 469 29.41 6.66 -16.51
C TYR A 469 29.53 5.28 -17.18
N TYR A 470 30.54 5.10 -18.01
CA TYR A 470 31.04 3.76 -18.33
C TYR A 470 31.78 3.24 -17.11
N VAL A 471 31.27 2.16 -16.51
CA VAL A 471 32.00 1.43 -15.47
C VAL A 471 32.66 0.24 -16.15
N ASP A 472 33.95 0.36 -16.48
CA ASP A 472 34.81 -0.75 -16.91
C ASP A 472 35.11 -1.69 -15.71
N LYS A 473 34.07 -2.27 -15.11
CA LYS A 473 34.23 -3.29 -14.06
C LYS A 473 33.37 -4.52 -14.33
N PRO A 474 33.89 -5.74 -14.09
CA PRO A 474 33.12 -6.98 -14.26
C PRO A 474 31.84 -6.97 -13.41
N ALA A 475 30.77 -7.59 -13.90
CA ALA A 475 29.50 -7.71 -13.19
C ALA A 475 29.65 -8.34 -11.79
N GLU A 476 30.54 -9.32 -11.66
CA GLU A 476 30.90 -9.96 -10.37
C GLU A 476 31.49 -8.97 -9.36
N PHE A 477 32.25 -7.96 -9.82
CA PHE A 477 32.82 -6.93 -8.96
C PHE A 477 31.72 -6.04 -8.34
N LEU A 478 30.68 -5.70 -9.11
CA LEU A 478 29.54 -4.90 -8.64
C LEU A 478 28.63 -5.68 -7.68
N LEU A 479 28.43 -6.98 -7.93
CA LEU A 479 27.71 -7.87 -7.02
C LEU A 479 28.47 -8.04 -5.69
N ASN A 480 29.77 -8.29 -5.73
CA ASN A 480 30.60 -8.47 -4.53
C ASN A 480 30.69 -7.20 -3.69
N GLN A 481 30.82 -6.01 -4.30
CA GLN A 481 30.78 -4.74 -3.55
C GLN A 481 29.42 -4.51 -2.88
N THR A 482 28.32 -4.87 -3.53
CA THR A 482 26.97 -4.68 -2.98
C THR A 482 26.72 -5.63 -1.81
N GLN A 483 27.20 -6.88 -1.91
CA GLN A 483 27.13 -7.86 -0.83
C GLN A 483 28.05 -7.50 0.33
N GLN A 484 29.28 -7.07 0.09
CA GLN A 484 30.21 -6.65 1.15
C GLN A 484 29.65 -5.44 1.91
N LYS A 485 29.13 -4.43 1.21
CA LYS A 485 28.45 -3.28 1.85
C LYS A 485 27.25 -3.68 2.71
N GLN A 486 26.57 -4.78 2.38
CA GLN A 486 25.48 -5.32 3.20
C GLN A 486 26.01 -6.02 4.45
N LEU A 487 27.07 -6.82 4.32
CA LEU A 487 27.72 -7.47 5.46
C LEU A 487 28.32 -6.44 6.43
N ASP A 488 28.94 -5.38 5.90
CA ASP A 488 29.50 -4.30 6.71
C ASP A 488 28.40 -3.57 7.50
N ARG A 489 27.21 -3.37 6.91
CA ARG A 489 26.06 -2.73 7.57
C ARG A 489 25.38 -3.61 8.62
N VAL A 490 25.24 -4.89 8.34
CA VAL A 490 24.70 -5.85 9.30
C VAL A 490 25.68 -6.01 10.47
N GLY A 491 26.96 -6.18 10.18
CA GLY A 491 28.05 -6.21 11.17
C GLY A 491 28.09 -4.93 12.02
N PHE A 492 27.90 -3.77 11.38
CA PHE A 492 27.75 -2.49 12.08
C PHE A 492 26.60 -2.50 13.10
N CYS A 493 25.40 -2.93 12.71
CA CYS A 493 24.25 -2.98 13.63
C CYS A 493 24.45 -3.94 14.81
N TYR A 494 25.00 -5.13 14.55
CA TYR A 494 25.31 -6.08 15.62
C TYR A 494 26.34 -5.52 16.60
N SER A 495 27.34 -4.81 16.08
CA SER A 495 28.40 -4.20 16.89
C SER A 495 27.90 -3.00 17.71
N VAL A 496 26.91 -2.27 17.20
CA VAL A 496 26.24 -1.17 17.91
C VAL A 496 25.30 -1.69 19.02
N GLY A 497 24.52 -2.74 18.76
CA GLY A 497 23.49 -3.21 19.71
C GLY A 497 24.02 -4.06 20.86
N SER A 498 25.01 -4.93 20.60
CA SER A 498 25.44 -5.97 21.54
C SER A 498 26.07 -5.46 22.86
N PRO A 499 26.91 -4.41 22.87
CA PRO A 499 27.57 -3.96 24.12
C PRO A 499 26.65 -3.09 24.99
N TYR A 500 25.68 -2.40 24.40
CA TYR A 500 24.96 -1.29 25.05
C TYR A 500 23.51 -1.59 25.39
N ARG A 501 23.04 -2.83 25.18
CA ARG A 501 21.64 -3.26 25.40
C ARG A 501 20.61 -2.36 24.70
N VAL A 502 20.97 -1.79 23.54
CA VAL A 502 20.06 -0.99 22.74
C VAL A 502 19.25 -1.93 21.86
N ALA A 503 17.93 -1.96 22.04
CA ALA A 503 17.03 -2.68 21.14
C ALA A 503 17.02 -1.98 19.77
N LEU A 504 17.43 -2.70 18.73
CA LEU A 504 17.47 -2.20 17.36
C LEU A 504 16.33 -2.81 16.54
N SER A 505 15.47 -1.93 16.01
CA SER A 505 14.47 -2.27 15.01
C SER A 505 15.04 -2.04 13.62
N ALA A 506 15.37 -3.11 12.90
CA ALA A 506 15.97 -3.01 11.56
C ALA A 506 14.95 -3.31 10.45
N LEU A 507 14.84 -2.40 9.48
CA LEU A 507 14.11 -2.63 8.24
C LEU A 507 15.14 -2.90 7.13
N ALA A 508 15.49 -4.17 6.95
CA ALA A 508 16.44 -4.61 5.92
C ALA A 508 15.69 -5.28 4.76
N SER A 509 15.79 -4.70 3.58
CA SER A 509 15.25 -5.15 2.28
C SER A 509 13.82 -4.75 1.91
N VAL A 510 13.70 -4.43 0.62
CA VAL A 510 12.46 -4.35 -0.15
C VAL A 510 11.61 -5.63 0.00
N ASP A 511 12.23 -6.81 0.20
CA ASP A 511 11.52 -8.08 0.42
C ASP A 511 10.83 -8.16 1.80
N THR A 512 11.38 -7.51 2.82
CA THR A 512 10.78 -7.48 4.17
C THR A 512 9.61 -6.50 4.22
N LEU A 513 9.67 -5.41 3.44
CA LEU A 513 8.56 -4.51 3.14
C LEU A 513 7.40 -5.18 2.38
N TYR A 514 7.66 -6.27 1.64
CA TYR A 514 6.63 -6.95 0.84
C TYR A 514 5.98 -8.16 1.52
N ARG A 515 6.55 -8.70 2.60
CA ARG A 515 5.92 -9.80 3.36
C ARG A 515 4.76 -9.35 4.23
N ASP A 516 4.79 -8.10 4.68
CA ASP A 516 3.67 -7.45 5.34
C ASP A 516 3.31 -6.19 4.56
N ARG A 517 2.28 -6.30 3.69
CA ARG A 517 1.81 -5.20 2.82
C ARG A 517 1.29 -3.98 3.59
N SER A 518 1.30 -3.99 4.93
CA SER A 518 0.73 -2.93 5.78
C SER A 518 1.75 -1.94 6.36
N THR A 519 3.06 -2.24 6.40
CA THR A 519 4.07 -1.38 7.02
C THR A 519 4.99 -0.75 5.99
N CYS A 520 4.72 0.51 5.59
CA CYS A 520 5.68 1.30 4.82
C CYS A 520 6.73 1.94 5.76
N LYS A 521 7.85 2.42 5.20
CA LYS A 521 8.92 3.14 5.95
C LYS A 521 8.35 4.20 6.90
N TRP A 522 7.32 4.91 6.44
CA TRP A 522 6.69 5.99 7.20
C TRP A 522 5.94 5.49 8.44
N THR A 523 5.10 4.48 8.28
CA THR A 523 4.36 3.88 9.39
C THR A 523 5.30 3.23 10.41
N PHE A 524 6.40 2.61 9.95
CA PHE A 524 7.38 1.98 10.82
C PHE A 524 8.15 3.01 11.66
N GLY A 525 8.61 4.10 11.02
CA GLY A 525 9.41 5.13 11.68
C GLY A 525 8.63 5.96 12.71
N GLN A 526 7.32 6.15 12.53
CA GLN A 526 6.49 7.00 13.41
C GLN A 526 6.43 6.52 14.87
N ASN A 527 6.73 5.25 15.13
CA ASN A 527 6.68 4.67 16.47
C ASN A 527 8.02 4.75 17.23
N HIS A 528 9.02 5.45 16.70
CA HIS A 528 10.36 5.44 17.26
C HIS A 528 10.90 6.85 17.50
N ARG A 529 11.72 6.99 18.55
CA ARG A 529 12.29 8.28 18.97
C ARG A 529 13.60 8.57 18.27
N TYR A 530 14.36 7.54 17.93
CA TYR A 530 15.68 7.66 17.34
C TYR A 530 15.77 6.95 15.99
N TRP A 531 16.61 7.49 15.09
CA TRP A 531 16.79 6.99 13.73
C TRP A 531 18.27 6.97 13.35
N LEU A 532 18.80 5.84 12.90
CA LEU A 532 20.17 5.74 12.39
C LEU A 532 20.18 5.86 10.87
N ALA A 533 20.76 6.94 10.36
CA ALA A 533 20.90 7.25 8.94
C ALA A 533 22.35 7.12 8.49
N THR A 534 22.71 5.98 7.91
CA THR A 534 24.04 5.74 7.32
C THR A 534 23.99 5.80 5.80
N GLU A 535 24.81 6.66 5.20
CA GLU A 535 24.93 6.75 3.76
C GLU A 535 25.67 5.57 3.13
N ASN A 536 25.61 5.48 1.81
CA ASN A 536 26.35 4.46 1.04
C ASN A 536 27.86 4.78 0.95
N LYS A 537 28.25 6.03 1.21
CA LYS A 537 29.62 6.54 1.13
C LYS A 537 29.73 7.73 2.08
N VAL A 538 30.91 7.93 2.67
CA VAL A 538 31.26 9.17 3.36
C VAL A 538 31.92 10.15 2.39
N SER A 539 31.40 11.36 2.28
CA SER A 539 32.05 12.50 1.61
C SER A 539 31.38 13.82 1.97
N ASP A 540 32.12 14.91 1.90
CA ASP A 540 31.72 16.24 2.37
C ASP A 540 30.38 16.75 1.80
N ALA A 541 29.98 16.34 0.60
CA ALA A 541 28.73 16.79 -0.03
C ALA A 541 27.65 15.70 -0.15
N TYR A 542 27.85 14.52 0.44
CA TYR A 542 26.92 13.40 0.26
C TYR A 542 25.90 13.33 1.39
N ILE A 543 24.75 13.97 1.15
CA ILE A 543 23.57 13.93 2.01
C ILE A 543 22.39 13.48 1.16
N SER A 544 21.68 12.44 1.59
CA SER A 544 20.52 11.90 0.88
C SER A 544 19.24 12.03 1.70
N GLU A 545 18.15 11.47 1.17
CA GLU A 545 16.86 11.39 1.83
C GLU A 545 16.92 10.76 3.22
N LYS A 546 17.90 9.89 3.51
CA LYS A 546 17.98 9.11 4.77
C LYS A 546 18.04 9.98 6.01
N LEU A 547 18.74 11.11 5.95
CA LEU A 547 18.79 12.09 7.05
C LEU A 547 17.44 12.81 7.19
N SER A 548 16.92 13.33 6.08
CA SER A 548 15.64 14.06 6.07
C SER A 548 14.45 13.19 6.45
N ASP A 549 14.47 11.90 6.13
CA ASP A 549 13.41 10.94 6.44
C ASP A 549 13.21 10.81 7.95
N GLY A 550 14.30 10.65 8.71
CA GLY A 550 14.24 10.57 10.17
C GLY A 550 13.65 11.86 10.79
N ILE A 551 14.02 13.02 10.26
CA ILE A 551 13.49 14.31 10.72
C ILE A 551 12.00 14.46 10.34
N LEU A 552 11.62 14.07 9.12
CA LEU A 552 10.22 14.08 8.65
C LEU A 552 9.34 13.13 9.46
N LEU A 553 9.91 12.04 9.98
CA LEU A 553 9.25 11.13 10.91
C LEU A 553 9.14 11.69 12.33
N GLY A 554 9.85 12.77 12.62
CA GLY A 554 9.90 13.37 13.96
C GLY A 554 10.83 12.62 14.92
N CYS A 555 11.89 12.01 14.41
CA CYS A 555 12.92 11.30 15.19
C CYS A 555 14.18 12.16 15.37
N PHE A 556 14.97 11.85 16.39
CA PHE A 556 16.36 12.33 16.53
C PHE A 556 17.30 11.43 15.72
N VAL A 557 18.12 12.00 14.84
CA VAL A 557 18.88 11.21 13.86
C VAL A 557 20.34 11.01 14.27
N PHE A 558 20.89 9.81 14.17
CA PHE A 558 22.34 9.56 14.16
C PHE A 558 22.80 9.45 12.72
N TYR A 559 23.64 10.36 12.25
CA TYR A 559 23.96 10.49 10.82
C TYR A 559 25.41 10.16 10.52
N SER A 560 25.64 9.29 9.53
CA SER A 560 26.98 8.98 9.00
C SER A 560 26.99 9.16 7.49
N GLY A 561 27.65 10.20 6.98
CA GLY A 561 27.71 10.42 5.53
C GLY A 561 28.47 11.68 5.11
N SER A 562 28.16 12.82 5.73
CA SER A 562 28.82 14.10 5.43
C SER A 562 29.02 14.88 6.71
N ALA A 563 30.26 15.34 6.94
CA ALA A 563 30.61 16.25 8.03
C ALA A 563 29.98 17.64 7.88
N ARG A 564 29.42 17.96 6.71
CA ARG A 564 28.77 19.24 6.40
C ARG A 564 27.24 19.19 6.54
N ALA A 565 26.70 18.11 7.10
CA ALA A 565 25.24 17.98 7.29
C ALA A 565 24.62 19.14 8.08
N SER A 566 25.37 19.74 9.01
CA SER A 566 24.94 20.88 9.83
C SER A 566 24.78 22.18 9.04
N GLU A 567 25.35 22.27 7.83
CA GLU A 567 25.09 23.40 6.93
C GLU A 567 23.71 23.32 6.29
N HIS A 568 23.15 22.11 6.19
CA HIS A 568 21.87 21.86 5.55
C HIS A 568 20.74 21.66 6.55
N PHE A 569 20.99 21.03 7.69
CA PHE A 569 20.00 20.70 8.71
C PHE A 569 20.40 21.31 10.05
N HIS A 570 19.41 21.67 10.88
CA HIS A 570 19.70 22.19 12.22
C HIS A 570 20.50 21.15 13.03
N PRO A 571 21.65 21.52 13.64
CA PRO A 571 22.53 20.56 14.30
C PRO A 571 21.87 19.85 15.49
N ASP A 572 20.92 20.48 16.18
CA ASP A 572 20.19 19.81 17.27
C ASP A 572 19.24 18.70 16.81
N CYS A 573 18.94 18.57 15.52
CA CYS A 573 18.06 17.51 15.00
C CYS A 573 18.77 16.17 14.83
N PHE A 574 20.11 16.16 14.83
CA PHE A 574 20.89 14.97 14.59
C PHE A 574 22.25 14.99 15.30
N ARG A 575 22.84 13.82 15.49
CA ARG A 575 24.23 13.67 15.93
C ARG A 575 25.07 13.14 14.79
N ASP A 576 26.11 13.86 14.42
CA ASP A 576 27.10 13.39 13.45
C ASP A 576 27.93 12.26 14.07
N VAL A 577 27.92 11.11 13.41
CA VAL A 577 28.70 9.91 13.75
C VAL A 577 29.58 9.49 12.56
N THR A 578 29.83 10.42 11.64
CA THR A 578 30.70 10.21 10.48
C THR A 578 32.13 9.92 10.94
N GLY A 579 32.71 8.82 10.42
CA GLY A 579 34.09 8.41 10.75
C GLY A 579 34.25 7.64 12.07
N LEU A 580 33.20 7.52 12.89
CA LEU A 580 33.23 6.72 14.09
C LEU A 580 33.17 5.21 13.77
N SER A 581 33.87 4.41 14.56
CA SER A 581 33.73 2.95 14.55
C SER A 581 32.36 2.52 15.08
N PRO A 582 31.86 1.32 14.75
CA PRO A 582 30.57 0.85 15.25
C PRO A 582 30.44 0.88 16.78
N VAL A 583 31.51 0.60 17.51
CA VAL A 583 31.52 0.62 18.98
C VAL A 583 31.35 2.06 19.49
N GLU A 584 32.06 3.02 18.90
CA GLU A 584 31.92 4.44 19.24
C GLU A 584 30.52 4.96 18.90
N VAL A 585 29.93 4.54 17.77
CA VAL A 585 28.53 4.88 17.45
C VAL A 585 27.56 4.32 18.50
N GLY A 586 27.77 3.08 18.95
CA GLY A 586 26.97 2.49 20.04
C GLY A 586 27.07 3.29 21.35
N ALA A 587 28.28 3.76 21.71
CA ALA A 587 28.47 4.62 22.87
C ALA A 587 27.71 5.95 22.74
N VAL A 588 27.82 6.62 21.59
CA VAL A 588 27.12 7.89 21.30
C VAL A 588 25.59 7.71 21.35
N ILE A 589 25.07 6.60 20.83
CA ILE A 589 23.64 6.29 20.89
C ILE A 589 23.19 6.08 22.34
N SER A 590 23.93 5.31 23.12
CA SER A 590 23.63 5.04 24.52
C SER A 590 23.64 6.32 25.38
N GLU A 591 24.63 7.19 25.14
CA GLU A 591 24.71 8.51 25.77
C GLU A 591 23.51 9.40 25.39
N ALA A 592 23.13 9.45 24.12
CA ALA A 592 22.00 10.25 23.66
C ALA A 592 20.66 9.76 24.22
N ILE A 593 20.48 8.44 24.35
CA ILE A 593 19.29 7.85 24.97
C ILE A 593 19.24 8.19 26.47
N SER A 594 20.34 7.98 27.20
CA SER A 594 20.40 8.23 28.64
C SER A 594 20.26 9.72 29.00
N SER A 595 20.78 10.62 28.16
CA SER A 595 20.64 12.07 28.31
C SER A 595 19.32 12.64 27.76
N SER A 596 18.41 11.78 27.27
CA SER A 596 17.13 12.20 26.67
C SER A 596 17.26 13.19 25.51
N ALA A 597 18.27 13.02 24.66
CA ALA A 597 18.57 13.91 23.54
C ALA A 597 17.35 14.15 22.63
N TYR A 598 16.53 13.11 22.39
CA TYR A 598 15.28 13.26 21.65
C TYR A 598 14.32 14.29 22.28
N SER A 599 14.06 14.16 23.58
CA SER A 599 13.13 15.04 24.29
C SER A 599 13.63 16.47 24.29
N ASN A 600 14.94 16.66 24.47
CA ASN A 600 15.58 17.98 24.48
C ASN A 600 15.53 18.65 23.10
N ALA A 601 15.65 17.87 22.02
CA ALA A 601 15.64 18.36 20.63
C ALA A 601 14.24 18.41 20.00
N ARG A 602 13.19 17.97 20.69
CA ARG A 602 11.87 17.71 20.08
C ARG A 602 11.28 18.93 19.38
N GLU A 603 11.35 20.10 20.00
CA GLU A 603 10.81 21.33 19.39
C GLU A 603 11.58 21.71 18.12
N THR A 604 12.91 21.57 18.14
CA THR A 604 13.78 21.83 17.00
C THR A 604 13.53 20.83 15.86
N ILE A 605 13.35 19.55 16.17
CA ILE A 605 12.97 18.52 15.17
C ILE A 605 11.65 18.87 14.50
N LEU A 606 10.64 19.30 15.27
CA LEU A 606 9.33 19.68 14.73
C LEU A 606 9.39 20.99 13.92
N ALA A 607 10.23 21.94 14.31
CA ALA A 607 10.50 23.14 13.52
C ALA A 607 11.19 22.80 12.19
N GLU A 608 12.21 21.95 12.24
CA GLU A 608 12.96 21.53 11.06
C GLU A 608 12.12 20.68 10.10
N ARG A 609 11.26 19.80 10.64
CA ARG A 609 10.26 19.07 9.85
C ARG A 609 9.33 20.02 9.11
N ARG A 610 8.84 21.07 9.76
CA ARG A 610 8.01 22.11 9.13
C ARG A 610 8.79 22.82 8.02
N ARG A 611 10.04 23.20 8.29
CA ARG A 611 10.95 23.82 7.30
C ARG A 611 11.13 22.94 6.06
N LEU A 612 11.36 21.64 6.25
CA LEU A 612 11.50 20.69 5.15
C LEU A 612 10.23 20.57 4.29
N LEU A 613 9.06 20.53 4.92
CA LEU A 613 7.78 20.40 4.21
C LEU A 613 7.35 21.70 3.51
N LEU A 614 7.56 22.84 4.16
CA LEU A 614 7.00 24.13 3.73
C LEU A 614 7.96 24.99 2.91
N GLU A 615 9.27 24.81 3.05
CA GLU A 615 10.26 25.67 2.39
C GLU A 615 11.15 24.89 1.43
N ARG A 616 11.46 23.62 1.75
CA ARG A 616 12.40 22.79 0.98
C ARG A 616 11.76 21.69 0.18
N SER A 617 10.44 21.51 0.29
CA SER A 617 9.74 20.55 -0.55
C SER A 617 9.74 21.03 -2.00
N PHE A 618 9.71 20.09 -2.94
CA PHE A 618 9.61 20.41 -4.37
C PHE A 618 8.45 21.37 -4.64
N ALA A 619 7.29 21.12 -4.05
CA ALA A 619 6.10 21.97 -4.19
C ALA A 619 6.32 23.39 -3.64
N ALA A 620 6.94 23.53 -2.47
CA ALA A 620 7.29 24.83 -1.90
C ALA A 620 8.27 25.61 -2.79
N ARG A 621 9.27 24.92 -3.34
CA ARG A 621 10.24 25.53 -4.23
C ARG A 621 9.63 25.94 -5.57
N CYS A 622 8.79 25.10 -6.15
CA CYS A 622 8.02 25.47 -7.34
C CYS A 622 7.15 26.70 -7.07
N ARG A 623 6.48 26.76 -5.93
CA ARG A 623 5.68 27.92 -5.53
C ARG A 623 6.55 29.18 -5.41
N SER A 624 7.68 29.13 -4.71
CA SER A 624 8.60 30.28 -4.61
C SER A 624 9.10 30.72 -5.99
N ILE A 625 9.45 29.80 -6.89
CA ILE A 625 9.88 30.13 -8.26
C ILE A 625 8.74 30.79 -9.07
N ILE A 626 7.51 30.31 -8.91
CA ILE A 626 6.33 30.87 -9.58
C ILE A 626 6.01 32.27 -9.03
N ASP A 627 6.05 32.44 -7.71
CA ASP A 627 5.78 33.70 -7.02
C ASP A 627 6.90 34.73 -7.28
N GLU A 628 8.14 34.27 -7.47
CA GLU A 628 9.31 35.07 -7.89
C GLU A 628 9.33 35.34 -9.41
N GLY A 629 8.24 35.03 -10.12
CA GLY A 629 8.08 35.20 -11.58
C GLY A 629 8.35 36.62 -12.12
N PRO A 630 8.42 36.80 -13.46
CA PRO A 630 9.21 37.84 -14.15
C PRO A 630 8.84 39.31 -13.93
N ALA A 631 7.88 39.63 -13.07
CA ALA A 631 7.40 40.99 -12.82
C ALA A 631 8.43 41.90 -12.10
N ALA A 632 9.57 41.38 -11.64
CA ALA A 632 10.58 42.13 -10.89
C ALA A 632 11.86 42.49 -11.69
N ARG A 633 11.96 42.21 -13.00
CA ARG A 633 13.08 42.71 -13.82
C ARG A 633 12.67 43.98 -14.56
N PRO A 634 13.31 45.15 -14.32
CA PRO A 634 13.06 46.34 -15.11
C PRO A 634 13.37 46.03 -16.58
N ARG A 635 12.39 46.24 -17.46
CA ARG A 635 12.61 46.24 -18.92
C ARG A 635 13.65 47.31 -19.23
N ARG A 636 14.91 46.93 -19.40
CA ARG A 636 15.89 47.77 -20.09
C ARG A 636 15.41 47.91 -21.53
N MET A 637 14.87 49.07 -21.85
CA MET A 637 14.63 49.52 -23.22
C MET A 637 15.90 49.33 -24.03
N LEU A 638 15.87 48.41 -24.98
CA LEU A 638 16.71 48.49 -26.17
C LEU A 638 15.97 49.41 -27.15
N LEU A 639 16.26 50.71 -27.02
CA LEU A 639 16.15 51.66 -28.12
C LEU A 639 17.58 51.84 -28.67
N ARG A 640 17.91 51.04 -29.69
CA ARG A 640 18.71 51.34 -30.88
C ARG A 640 19.23 50.05 -31.51
#